data_AF-A0AA39NFA0-F1
#
_entry.id   AF-A0AA39NFA0-F1
#
_cell.length_a   1.000
_cell.length_b   1.000
_cell.length_c   1.000
_cell.angle_alpha   90.00
_cell.angle_beta   90.00
_cell.angle_gamma   90.00
#
_symmetry.space_group_name_H-M   'P 1'
#
loop_
_entity.id
_entity.type
_entity.pdbx_description
1 polymer ?
#
loop_
_entity_poly.entity_id
_entity_poly.type
_entity_poly.pdbx_seq_one_letter_code
_entity_poly.pdbx_strand_id
1 'polypeptide(L)'
;MAFQNRQLLSRLQHDLAELHDAPYPGVAFFTDDANMRQLCLILTPPSGPWKDLSLHFDVELPPDWPTSPPKIKSSVNGIQHPNLYSSFIYCDLLRKDSYRENGYTGGYSPALTLRGLFLQFLTFFSSTKIEQDYGGVIDIGDFIVAKYFREKNVAQRLADFASPDDCCEAYSSFQPNNLEPSSKLELEWASNPSPEVIVSVYTTGDQVVTHKTKGEGYPDPMRIHMMEYQNSKWGQTLRAISSWTCRKCPYGSAAFPHYLPPAQRSMTRTVDESSPLLVHLATCVLENLPDDILFTLATFLSSETVLVFSEAYPRFRAIVESAHELLRRELQCFFLRTPLTGSILGIGVAWDPRQRTLTSDFDWLSKEAFQKFGVRRSIQKRAFQYFLPLAFSRPHFLWAQDKIWDALLVVYKELQQADCTSLQRTQGVSLSRQSETLDVSPSDLLWVIYRMMNNTVVALMKSCDDVLTTRNGASSRATLLHASEKAVYSYCHLFHLLLCLSGSDLNIQQDATRKILDFIAQSGARVKARVPDLGEFIVLVTFVLALGKGDVKWSILNGPFLEEAIVRNARWVLRDHPELEVMEQGRSDHRLTTTFNHSKTSLRLMMFQITYLTIFVETYSSDLGRLDDNYGFAEKEIPEKMVKAIKDIYKVGDWPTFFEKVQYVRGKSFDPEKLSQLLRDAVRVSAERGYHMPANLN
;
A
#
# COMPACT_ATOMS: atom_id res chain seq x y z
N MET A 1 -23.77 20.91 26.07
CA MET A 1 -23.56 20.18 24.79
C MET A 1 -22.16 19.55 24.71
N ALA A 2 -21.68 18.92 25.79
CA ALA A 2 -20.24 18.66 26.01
C ALA A 2 -19.85 17.17 26.13
N PHE A 3 -20.68 16.25 25.65
CA PHE A 3 -20.27 14.85 25.43
C PHE A 3 -20.43 14.51 23.95
N GLN A 4 -19.52 15.08 23.16
CA GLN A 4 -19.30 14.73 21.75
C GLN A 4 -18.95 13.23 21.67
N ASN A 5 -19.66 12.53 20.80
CA ASN A 5 -19.58 11.10 20.45
C ASN A 5 -18.47 10.28 21.15
N ARG A 6 -18.86 9.40 22.10
CA ARG A 6 -17.98 8.55 22.92
C ARG A 6 -16.87 7.83 22.13
N GLN A 7 -17.14 7.41 20.89
CA GLN A 7 -16.15 6.72 20.07
C GLN A 7 -15.03 7.63 19.55
N LEU A 8 -15.33 8.89 19.19
CA LEU A 8 -14.29 9.85 18.79
C LEU A 8 -13.43 10.24 19.98
N LEU A 9 -14.04 10.34 21.17
CA LEU A 9 -13.29 10.54 22.41
C LEU A 9 -12.38 9.35 22.72
N SER A 10 -12.88 8.12 22.57
CA SER A 10 -12.08 6.90 22.73
C SER A 10 -10.91 6.85 21.73
N ARG A 11 -11.15 7.26 20.46
CA ARG A 11 -10.10 7.37 19.45
C ARG A 11 -9.02 8.38 19.87
N LEU A 12 -9.44 9.55 20.36
CA LEU A 12 -8.50 10.57 20.86
C LEU A 12 -7.70 10.07 22.06
N GLN A 13 -8.34 9.42 23.03
CA GLN A 13 -7.67 8.84 24.19
C GLN A 13 -6.65 7.78 23.78
N HIS A 14 -7.00 6.95 22.78
CA HIS A 14 -6.08 5.96 22.23
C HIS A 14 -4.84 6.62 21.60
N ASP A 15 -5.02 7.65 20.76
CA ASP A 15 -3.88 8.36 20.16
C ASP A 15 -2.99 9.06 21.22
N LEU A 16 -3.57 9.58 22.30
CA LEU A 16 -2.81 10.20 23.40
C LEU A 16 -2.08 9.15 24.27
N ALA A 17 -2.70 8.00 24.52
CA ALA A 17 -2.07 6.89 25.22
C ALA A 17 -0.89 6.33 24.41
N GLU A 18 -1.05 6.17 23.09
CA GLU A 18 0.04 5.74 22.20
C GLU A 18 1.25 6.67 22.29
N LEU A 19 1.02 7.99 22.32
CA LEU A 19 2.10 8.98 22.48
C LEU A 19 2.81 8.88 23.83
N HIS A 20 2.08 8.58 24.92
CA HIS A 20 2.62 8.47 26.26
C HIS A 20 3.40 7.15 26.47
N ASP A 21 2.83 6.04 25.99
CA ASP A 21 3.33 4.69 26.25
C ASP A 21 4.50 4.32 25.32
N ALA A 22 4.57 4.95 24.14
CA ALA A 22 5.64 4.75 23.16
C ALA A 22 6.27 6.10 22.72
N PRO A 23 6.94 6.83 23.64
CA PRO A 23 7.54 8.12 23.33
C PRO A 23 8.64 7.96 22.28
N TYR A 24 8.72 8.91 21.34
CA TYR A 24 9.71 8.87 20.28
C TYR A 24 10.83 9.89 20.52
N PRO A 25 12.11 9.53 20.33
CA PRO A 25 13.21 10.47 20.45
C PRO A 25 13.01 11.70 19.54
N GLY A 26 13.01 12.89 20.14
CA GLY A 26 12.81 14.14 19.43
C GLY A 26 11.34 14.57 19.24
N VAL A 27 10.38 13.84 19.82
CA VAL A 27 8.98 14.29 19.93
C VAL A 27 8.60 14.33 21.41
N ALA A 28 8.27 15.52 21.91
CA ALA A 28 7.68 15.70 23.23
C ALA A 28 6.33 16.42 23.11
N PHE A 29 5.40 16.11 24.00
CA PHE A 29 4.09 16.76 24.01
C PHE A 29 3.61 16.97 25.43
N PHE A 30 2.76 17.97 25.62
CA PHE A 30 2.13 18.28 26.91
C PHE A 30 0.66 18.58 26.67
N THR A 31 -0.21 17.87 27.37
CA THR A 31 -1.66 18.05 27.31
C THR A 31 -2.11 19.09 28.32
N ASP A 32 -3.20 19.80 28.02
CA ASP A 32 -3.92 20.62 28.98
C ASP A 32 -4.97 19.76 29.72
N ASP A 33 -4.82 19.62 31.05
CA ASP A 33 -5.73 18.84 31.89
C ASP A 33 -7.19 19.32 31.80
N ALA A 34 -7.42 20.62 31.56
CA ALA A 34 -8.75 21.18 31.39
C ALA A 34 -9.30 20.95 29.98
N ASN A 35 -8.44 20.72 28.99
CA ASN A 35 -8.84 20.50 27.60
C ASN A 35 -7.81 19.66 26.82
N MET A 36 -8.00 18.34 26.84
CA MET A 36 -7.17 17.36 26.11
C MET A 36 -7.10 17.54 24.58
N ARG A 37 -7.87 18.47 24.00
CA ARG A 37 -7.77 18.84 22.57
C ARG A 37 -6.76 19.96 22.32
N GLN A 38 -6.21 20.57 23.36
CA GLN A 38 -5.12 21.52 23.27
C GLN A 38 -3.84 20.87 23.79
N LEU A 39 -2.79 20.96 22.98
CA LEU A 39 -1.49 20.37 23.30
C LEU A 39 -0.38 21.35 22.92
N CYS A 40 0.69 21.32 23.69
CA CYS A 40 2.00 21.81 23.27
C CYS A 40 2.76 20.65 22.63
N LEU A 41 3.23 20.82 21.40
CA LEU A 41 4.10 19.88 20.70
C LEU A 41 5.50 20.48 20.62
N ILE A 42 6.52 19.69 20.94
CA ILE A 42 7.91 20.08 20.82
C ILE A 42 8.63 19.06 19.96
N LEU A 43 9.25 19.55 18.88
CA LEU A 43 10.03 18.75 17.96
C LEU A 43 11.51 19.09 18.11
N THR A 44 12.36 18.08 18.24
CA THR A 44 13.81 18.22 18.28
C THR A 44 14.40 17.45 17.10
N PRO A 45 14.60 18.11 15.94
CA PRO A 45 15.12 17.47 14.74
C PRO A 45 16.49 16.82 14.99
N PRO A 46 16.70 15.54 14.64
CA PRO A 46 18.01 14.89 14.73
C PRO A 46 18.99 15.30 13.61
N SER A 47 18.48 15.88 12.53
CA SER A 47 19.22 16.31 11.34
C SER A 47 18.60 17.57 10.73
N GLY A 48 19.19 18.08 9.65
CA GLY A 48 18.69 19.26 8.96
C GLY A 48 19.14 20.57 9.60
N PRO A 49 18.68 21.71 9.10
CA PRO A 49 19.22 23.01 9.51
C PRO A 49 18.85 23.40 10.94
N TRP A 50 17.85 22.75 11.55
CA TRP A 50 17.42 22.97 12.93
C TRP A 50 17.82 21.86 13.89
N LYS A 51 18.82 21.06 13.51
CA LYS A 51 19.35 19.97 14.33
C LYS A 51 19.52 20.40 15.79
N ASP A 52 18.99 19.57 16.70
CA ASP A 52 19.11 19.68 18.16
C ASP A 52 18.40 20.91 18.79
N LEU A 53 17.71 21.74 18.00
CA LEU A 53 16.85 22.81 18.53
C LEU A 53 15.49 22.25 18.96
N SER A 54 14.95 22.75 20.07
CA SER A 54 13.61 22.42 20.54
C SER A 54 12.60 23.39 19.92
N LEU A 55 11.88 22.96 18.89
CA LEU A 55 10.88 23.76 18.18
C LEU A 55 9.50 23.56 18.80
N HIS A 56 8.89 24.61 19.34
CA HIS A 56 7.59 24.55 20.02
C HIS A 56 6.42 24.96 19.10
N PHE A 57 5.34 24.17 19.15
CA PHE A 57 4.11 24.36 18.38
C PHE A 57 2.88 24.25 19.27
N ASP A 58 1.88 25.07 18.98
CA ASP A 58 0.54 24.98 19.53
C ASP A 58 -0.32 24.07 18.65
N VAL A 59 -0.91 23.04 19.24
CA VAL A 59 -1.78 22.06 18.56
C VAL A 59 -3.20 22.16 19.09
N GLU A 60 -4.16 22.31 18.17
CA GLU A 60 -5.60 22.30 18.44
C GLU A 60 -6.26 21.17 17.65
N LEU A 61 -6.77 20.18 18.37
CA LEU A 61 -7.50 19.04 17.81
C LEU A 61 -8.97 19.41 17.60
N PRO A 62 -9.53 19.19 16.40
CA PRO A 62 -10.90 19.56 16.11
C PRO A 62 -11.89 18.64 16.82
N PRO A 63 -13.13 19.11 17.10
CA PRO A 63 -14.18 18.29 17.73
C PRO A 63 -14.48 16.97 17.04
N ASP A 64 -14.32 16.93 15.72
CA ASP A 64 -14.58 15.78 14.85
C ASP A 64 -13.31 14.98 14.50
N TRP A 65 -12.21 15.15 15.26
CA TRP A 65 -11.02 14.29 15.16
C TRP A 65 -11.43 12.81 15.14
N PRO A 66 -10.95 11.99 14.18
CA PRO A 66 -9.89 12.26 13.20
C PRO A 66 -10.40 12.65 11.80
N THR A 67 -11.67 12.97 11.61
CA THR A 67 -12.22 13.39 10.29
C THR A 67 -11.50 14.63 9.75
N SER A 68 -11.22 15.59 10.62
CA SER A 68 -10.50 16.81 10.30
C SER A 68 -9.06 16.73 10.84
N PRO A 69 -8.06 17.26 10.10
CA PRO A 69 -6.70 17.40 10.61
C PRO A 69 -6.65 18.38 11.80
N PRO A 70 -5.61 18.29 12.63
CA PRO A 70 -5.38 19.27 13.68
C PRO A 70 -4.90 20.59 13.07
N LYS A 71 -5.06 21.68 13.83
CA LYS A 71 -4.38 22.93 13.53
C LYS A 71 -3.08 22.96 14.31
N ILE A 72 -1.97 23.09 13.61
CA ILE A 72 -0.63 23.21 14.21
C ILE A 72 -0.08 24.58 13.83
N LYS A 73 0.39 25.33 14.82
CA LYS A 73 0.98 26.67 14.64
C LYS A 73 2.32 26.75 15.34
N SER A 74 3.29 27.41 14.72
CA SER A 74 4.53 27.77 15.42
C SER A 74 4.22 28.79 16.51
N SER A 75 4.73 28.56 17.72
CA SER A 75 4.51 29.47 18.85
C SER A 75 5.40 30.72 18.79
N VAL A 76 6.41 30.70 17.93
CA VAL A 76 7.35 31.80 17.69
C VAL A 76 7.45 32.09 16.19
N ASN A 77 7.62 33.36 15.85
CA ASN A 77 7.93 33.78 14.49
C ASN A 77 9.45 33.72 14.26
N GLY A 78 9.88 33.64 13.00
CA GLY A 78 11.30 33.76 12.63
C GLY A 78 12.03 32.44 12.37
N ILE A 79 11.33 31.30 12.44
CA ILE A 79 11.86 30.04 11.91
C ILE A 79 11.83 30.14 10.38
N GLN A 80 12.99 30.26 9.74
CA GLN A 80 13.11 30.44 8.29
C GLN A 80 12.93 29.13 7.50
N HIS A 81 11.69 28.66 7.40
CA HIS A 81 11.34 27.47 6.63
C HIS A 81 10.48 27.85 5.40
N PRO A 82 10.77 27.35 4.17
CA PRO A 82 10.04 27.71 2.95
C PRO A 82 8.51 27.57 3.05
N ASN A 83 8.04 26.53 3.72
CA ASN A 83 6.62 26.26 3.95
C ASN A 83 6.09 26.76 5.32
N LEU A 84 6.75 27.69 6.01
CA LEU A 84 6.27 28.30 7.26
C LEU A 84 6.18 29.81 7.09
N TYR A 85 4.97 30.36 7.21
CA TYR A 85 4.70 31.78 7.05
C TYR A 85 4.11 32.34 8.34
N SER A 86 4.88 33.20 9.02
CA SER A 86 4.60 33.63 10.39
C SER A 86 4.40 32.38 11.28
N SER A 87 3.19 32.14 11.79
CA SER A 87 2.86 30.97 12.60
C SER A 87 2.29 29.80 11.80
N PHE A 88 1.94 29.97 10.52
CA PHE A 88 1.15 29.00 9.76
C PHE A 88 2.03 28.09 8.88
N ILE A 89 1.81 26.78 8.97
CA ILE A 89 2.55 25.76 8.23
C ILE A 89 1.76 25.34 6.98
N TYR A 90 2.34 25.58 5.80
CA TYR A 90 1.79 25.14 4.51
C TYR A 90 2.19 23.68 4.25
N CYS A 91 1.41 22.76 4.84
CA CYS A 91 1.58 21.33 4.71
C CYS A 91 0.23 20.67 4.41
N ASP A 92 0.23 19.67 3.52
CA ASP A 92 -0.95 18.89 3.16
C ASP A 92 -1.45 17.96 4.26
N LEU A 93 -0.60 17.63 5.23
CA LEU A 93 -0.95 16.93 6.46
C LEU A 93 -1.89 17.74 7.37
N LEU A 94 -2.02 19.05 7.15
CA LEU A 94 -2.90 19.95 7.92
C LEU A 94 -4.12 20.42 7.13
N ARG A 95 -4.37 19.85 5.94
CA ARG A 95 -5.46 20.27 5.06
C ARG A 95 -6.44 19.12 4.86
N LYS A 96 -7.74 19.44 4.85
CA LYS A 96 -8.74 18.53 4.32
C LYS A 96 -8.53 18.35 2.82
N ASP A 97 -8.98 17.20 2.28
CA ASP A 97 -8.81 16.72 0.90
C ASP A 97 -9.43 17.59 -0.23
N SER A 98 -9.38 18.92 -0.13
CA SER A 98 -10.22 19.78 -0.95
C SER A 98 -9.69 20.11 -2.35
N TYR A 99 -8.40 19.98 -2.70
CA TYR A 99 -7.92 20.42 -4.03
C TYR A 99 -6.62 19.76 -4.48
N ARG A 100 -6.66 18.49 -4.90
CA ARG A 100 -5.49 17.86 -5.56
C ARG A 100 -5.88 17.03 -6.78
N GLU A 101 -4.92 16.92 -7.69
CA GLU A 101 -5.06 16.25 -8.98
C GLU A 101 -5.59 14.81 -8.83
N ASN A 102 -6.28 14.34 -9.87
CA ASN A 102 -6.78 12.97 -9.93
C ASN A 102 -5.61 11.97 -9.75
N GLY A 103 -5.67 11.16 -8.70
CA GLY A 103 -4.67 10.13 -8.40
C GLY A 103 -3.68 10.48 -7.28
N TYR A 104 -3.75 11.67 -6.69
CA TYR A 104 -2.92 12.02 -5.53
C TYR A 104 -3.33 11.23 -4.26
N THR A 105 -2.38 10.50 -3.67
CA THR A 105 -2.61 9.62 -2.51
C THR A 105 -1.95 10.07 -1.20
N GLY A 106 -1.09 11.10 -1.20
CA GLY A 106 -0.38 11.59 0.00
C GLY A 106 -1.18 12.58 0.87
N GLY A 107 -0.57 13.26 1.83
CA GLY A 107 -1.23 14.28 2.67
C GLY A 107 -2.09 13.71 3.81
N TYR A 108 -2.94 14.54 4.42
CA TYR A 108 -3.72 14.10 5.59
C TYR A 108 -4.65 12.93 5.27
N SER A 109 -4.72 11.99 6.20
CA SER A 109 -5.71 10.92 6.23
C SER A 109 -6.20 10.73 7.66
N PRO A 110 -7.51 10.49 7.89
CA PRO A 110 -8.04 10.11 9.19
C PRO A 110 -7.44 8.80 9.77
N ALA A 111 -6.71 8.05 8.94
CA ALA A 111 -5.92 6.92 9.38
C ALA A 111 -4.69 7.31 10.20
N LEU A 112 -4.15 8.52 10.07
CA LEU A 112 -2.98 8.93 10.86
C LEU A 112 -3.32 8.94 12.35
N THR A 113 -2.42 8.40 13.18
CA THR A 113 -2.44 8.62 14.63
C THR A 113 -1.72 9.93 14.96
N LEU A 114 -1.90 10.46 16.17
CA LEU A 114 -1.14 11.65 16.57
C LEU A 114 0.37 11.37 16.57
N ARG A 115 0.78 10.17 16.99
CA ARG A 115 2.18 9.71 16.89
C ARG A 115 2.67 9.72 15.44
N GLY A 116 1.93 9.09 14.54
CA GLY A 116 2.29 9.06 13.12
C GLY A 116 2.37 10.45 12.49
N LEU A 117 1.43 11.34 12.84
CA LEU A 117 1.43 12.72 12.36
C LEU A 117 2.62 13.52 12.89
N PHE A 118 2.93 13.43 14.19
CA PHE A 118 4.05 14.17 14.78
C PHE A 118 5.41 13.67 14.28
N LEU A 119 5.53 12.37 13.99
CA LEU A 119 6.70 11.81 13.32
C LEU A 119 6.90 12.38 11.92
N GLN A 120 5.83 12.49 11.12
CA GLN A 120 5.93 13.11 9.80
C GLN A 120 6.33 14.59 9.89
N PHE A 121 5.85 15.30 10.92
CA PHE A 121 6.26 16.67 11.22
C PHE A 121 7.71 16.78 11.66
N LEU A 122 8.20 15.84 12.49
CA LEU A 122 9.61 15.78 12.86
C LEU A 122 10.46 15.62 11.60
N THR A 123 10.09 14.70 10.70
CA THR A 123 10.79 14.49 9.41
C THR A 123 10.77 15.74 8.54
N PHE A 124 9.64 16.47 8.49
CA PHE A 124 9.53 17.73 7.76
C PHE A 124 10.57 18.76 8.23
N PHE A 125 10.78 18.93 9.54
CA PHE A 125 11.81 19.80 10.09
C PHE A 125 13.22 19.18 10.13
N SER A 126 13.37 17.90 9.80
CA SER A 126 14.66 17.20 9.77
C SER A 126 15.26 17.09 8.36
N SER A 127 14.49 17.47 7.34
CA SER A 127 14.90 17.37 5.94
C SER A 127 15.89 18.48 5.56
N THR A 128 16.80 18.16 4.65
CA THR A 128 17.68 19.13 3.98
C THR A 128 17.06 19.67 2.68
N LYS A 129 16.01 19.01 2.16
CA LYS A 129 15.35 19.36 0.90
C LYS A 129 13.83 19.32 1.04
N ILE A 130 13.15 20.32 0.51
CA ILE A 130 11.70 20.48 0.64
C ILE A 130 11.05 20.58 -0.73
N GLU A 131 10.16 19.64 -1.01
CA GLU A 131 9.31 19.65 -2.20
C GLU A 131 8.26 20.77 -2.11
N GLN A 132 8.05 21.46 -3.23
CA GLN A 132 7.10 22.56 -3.37
C GLN A 132 5.90 22.12 -4.21
N ASP A 133 4.76 22.78 -3.99
CA ASP A 133 3.50 22.46 -4.68
C ASP A 133 3.53 22.74 -6.19
N TYR A 134 4.45 23.59 -6.66
CA TYR A 134 4.73 23.83 -8.08
C TYR A 134 5.71 22.81 -8.70
N GLY A 135 6.07 21.74 -7.98
CA GLY A 135 6.92 20.64 -8.48
C GLY A 135 8.43 20.89 -8.37
N GLY A 136 8.86 21.99 -7.75
CA GLY A 136 10.26 22.28 -7.46
C GLY A 136 10.73 21.68 -6.13
N VAL A 137 12.05 21.65 -5.92
CA VAL A 137 12.66 21.29 -4.63
C VAL A 137 13.56 22.44 -4.18
N ILE A 138 13.39 22.87 -2.93
CA ILE A 138 14.25 23.88 -2.30
C ILE A 138 15.22 23.16 -1.37
N ASP A 139 16.52 23.40 -1.55
CA ASP A 139 17.59 22.88 -0.68
C ASP A 139 17.85 23.89 0.44
N ILE A 140 17.57 23.48 1.68
CA ILE A 140 17.75 24.29 2.89
C ILE A 140 19.02 23.93 3.68
N GLY A 141 19.77 22.92 3.20
CA GLY A 141 21.03 22.45 3.78
C GLY A 141 20.87 21.70 5.11
N ASP A 142 21.94 21.04 5.55
CA ASP A 142 22.03 20.44 6.87
C ASP A 142 22.52 21.48 7.91
N PHE A 143 22.67 21.07 9.17
CA PHE A 143 23.22 21.87 10.27
C PHE A 143 24.60 22.46 9.95
N ILE A 144 25.44 21.66 9.30
CA ILE A 144 26.71 22.09 8.70
C ILE A 144 26.52 22.13 7.19
N VAL A 145 26.82 23.29 6.60
CA VAL A 145 26.77 23.47 5.15
C VAL A 145 28.19 23.40 4.62
N ALA A 146 28.42 22.54 3.63
CA ALA A 146 29.67 22.46 2.89
C ALA A 146 29.49 23.05 1.49
N LYS A 147 30.40 23.93 1.07
CA LYS A 147 30.49 24.43 -0.31
C LYS A 147 31.84 24.06 -0.91
N TYR A 148 31.83 23.64 -2.17
CA TYR A 148 33.02 23.18 -2.88
C TYR A 148 33.42 24.14 -3.99
N PHE A 149 34.71 24.44 -4.06
CA PHE A 149 35.28 25.35 -5.04
C PHE A 149 36.58 24.78 -5.61
N ARG A 150 36.89 25.10 -6.87
CA ARG A 150 38.24 24.90 -7.41
C ARG A 150 39.19 25.94 -6.82
N GLU A 151 40.45 25.59 -6.59
CA GLU A 151 41.48 26.47 -6.01
C GLU A 151 41.54 27.84 -6.72
N LYS A 152 41.47 27.83 -8.07
CA LYS A 152 41.44 29.04 -8.90
C LYS A 152 40.31 30.03 -8.58
N ASN A 153 39.22 29.56 -7.95
CA ASN A 153 38.03 30.35 -7.64
C ASN A 153 37.91 30.68 -6.14
N VAL A 154 38.79 30.13 -5.28
CA VAL A 154 38.69 30.29 -3.82
C VAL A 154 38.80 31.76 -3.41
N ALA A 155 39.77 32.50 -3.94
CA ALA A 155 39.99 33.90 -3.59
C ALA A 155 38.78 34.79 -3.92
N GLN A 156 38.10 34.53 -5.05
CA GLN A 156 36.90 35.27 -5.45
C GLN A 156 35.71 34.96 -4.54
N ARG A 157 35.60 33.72 -4.06
CA ARG A 157 34.46 33.25 -3.25
C ARG A 157 34.62 33.47 -1.76
N LEU A 158 35.83 33.63 -1.25
CA LEU A 158 36.07 34.05 0.14
C LEU A 158 35.40 35.39 0.47
N ALA A 159 35.28 36.28 -0.52
CA ALA A 159 34.55 37.55 -0.37
C ALA A 159 33.04 37.37 -0.15
N ASP A 160 32.43 36.30 -0.69
CA ASP A 160 31.00 36.01 -0.51
C ASP A 160 30.65 35.69 0.95
N PHE A 161 31.63 35.20 1.72
CA PHE A 161 31.46 34.89 3.15
C PHE A 161 31.70 36.08 4.07
N ALA A 162 31.97 37.28 3.52
CA ALA A 162 32.17 38.52 4.28
C ALA A 162 30.88 39.33 4.49
N SER A 163 29.76 38.98 3.82
CA SER A 163 28.46 39.64 3.95
C SER A 163 27.37 38.62 4.39
N PRO A 164 27.04 38.54 5.69
CA PRO A 164 26.19 37.47 6.25
C PRO A 164 24.71 37.54 5.86
N ASP A 165 24.20 38.71 5.46
CA ASP A 165 22.76 38.95 5.27
C ASP A 165 22.23 38.52 3.88
N ASP A 166 23.11 38.30 2.90
CA ASP A 166 22.71 38.07 1.48
C ASP A 166 22.93 36.64 0.99
N CYS A 167 23.31 35.70 1.87
CA CYS A 167 23.49 34.29 1.48
C CYS A 167 22.16 33.53 1.27
N CYS A 168 21.02 34.21 1.33
CA CYS A 168 19.68 33.65 1.16
C CYS A 168 19.21 33.79 -0.29
N GLU A 169 19.30 32.70 -1.06
CA GLU A 169 18.40 32.32 -2.18
C GLU A 169 18.14 33.27 -3.38
N ALA A 170 18.52 34.55 -3.38
CA ALA A 170 18.27 35.47 -4.50
C ALA A 170 19.28 35.34 -5.67
N TYR A 171 20.39 34.62 -5.48
CA TYR A 171 21.46 34.48 -6.48
C TYR A 171 21.38 33.22 -7.35
N SER A 172 20.28 32.47 -7.33
CA SER A 172 20.09 31.34 -8.26
C SER A 172 19.63 31.76 -9.66
N SER A 173 19.24 33.03 -9.85
CA SER A 173 18.73 33.55 -11.14
C SER A 173 19.79 34.20 -12.03
N PHE A 174 21.03 34.37 -11.56
CA PHE A 174 22.17 34.81 -12.36
C PHE A 174 23.39 33.93 -12.09
N GLN A 175 23.40 32.71 -12.66
CA GLN A 175 24.65 31.98 -12.81
C GLN A 175 25.48 32.65 -13.91
N PRO A 176 26.72 33.11 -13.65
CA PRO A 176 27.67 33.34 -14.71
C PRO A 176 27.85 32.02 -15.46
N ASN A 177 27.71 32.02 -16.79
CA ASN A 177 27.65 30.86 -17.70
C ASN A 177 28.81 29.81 -17.62
N ASN A 178 29.73 29.88 -16.66
CA ASN A 178 31.00 29.13 -16.67
C ASN A 178 31.38 28.44 -15.34
N LEU A 179 30.47 28.23 -14.38
CA LEU A 179 30.78 27.56 -13.11
C LEU A 179 30.30 26.10 -13.09
N GLU A 180 31.18 25.20 -12.63
CA GLU A 180 30.83 23.78 -12.47
C GLU A 180 29.76 23.61 -11.38
N PRO A 181 28.78 22.70 -11.56
CA PRO A 181 27.77 22.42 -10.53
C PRO A 181 28.40 21.94 -9.23
N SER A 182 27.93 22.45 -8.08
CA SER A 182 28.44 22.07 -6.75
C SER A 182 28.38 20.55 -6.50
N SER A 183 27.35 19.88 -7.01
CA SER A 183 27.18 18.42 -6.90
C SER A 183 28.28 17.62 -7.60
N LYS A 184 28.84 18.16 -8.70
CA LYS A 184 29.96 17.52 -9.40
C LYS A 184 31.24 17.59 -8.57
N LEU A 185 31.52 18.76 -7.98
CA LEU A 185 32.69 18.98 -7.14
C LEU A 185 32.63 18.17 -5.84
N GLU A 186 31.44 18.03 -5.26
CA GLU A 186 31.20 17.17 -4.10
C GLU A 186 31.53 15.69 -4.39
N LEU A 187 31.08 15.17 -5.53
CA LEU A 187 31.40 13.80 -5.95
C LEU A 187 32.90 13.60 -6.19
N GLU A 188 33.57 14.56 -6.83
CA GLU A 188 35.02 14.53 -7.03
C GLU A 188 35.78 14.60 -5.69
N TRP A 189 35.32 15.45 -4.75
CA TRP A 189 35.86 15.53 -3.40
C TRP A 189 35.74 14.20 -2.67
N ALA A 190 34.55 13.58 -2.69
CA ALA A 190 34.30 12.29 -2.04
C ALA A 190 35.14 11.16 -2.66
N SER A 191 35.37 11.19 -3.98
CA SER A 191 36.16 10.19 -4.71
C SER A 191 37.66 10.32 -4.50
N ASN A 192 38.14 11.45 -3.96
CA ASN A 192 39.55 11.67 -3.68
C ASN A 192 39.96 10.99 -2.34
N PRO A 193 40.89 10.01 -2.36
CA PRO A 193 41.31 9.27 -1.17
C PRO A 193 42.33 10.02 -0.30
N SER A 194 42.84 11.17 -0.74
CA SER A 194 43.80 11.96 0.04
C SER A 194 43.18 12.47 1.35
N PRO A 195 43.98 12.61 2.42
CA PRO A 195 43.48 13.10 3.71
C PRO A 195 43.04 14.56 3.60
N GLU A 196 42.03 14.93 4.41
CA GLU A 196 41.61 16.32 4.57
C GLU A 196 42.68 17.10 5.34
N VAL A 197 43.06 18.25 4.78
CA VAL A 197 44.01 19.20 5.38
C VAL A 197 43.27 20.51 5.60
N ILE A 198 43.29 21.02 6.83
CA ILE A 198 42.73 22.34 7.16
C ILE A 198 43.69 23.39 6.62
N VAL A 199 43.24 24.16 5.62
CA VAL A 199 43.99 25.26 5.01
C VAL A 199 43.94 26.49 5.90
N SER A 200 42.74 26.82 6.41
CA SER A 200 42.53 27.97 7.29
C SER A 200 41.20 27.84 8.03
N VAL A 201 41.03 28.62 9.10
CA VAL A 201 39.75 28.84 9.77
C VAL A 201 39.49 30.34 9.76
N TYR A 202 38.38 30.75 9.13
CA TYR A 202 37.97 32.14 9.06
C TYR A 202 36.87 32.40 10.09
N THR A 203 36.87 33.58 10.69
CA THR A 203 35.79 34.05 11.56
C THR A 203 35.16 35.28 10.93
N THR A 204 33.90 35.19 10.52
CA THR A 204 33.14 36.32 9.98
C THR A 204 31.93 36.58 10.87
N GLY A 205 31.98 37.64 11.68
CA GLY A 205 30.93 37.91 12.68
C GLY A 205 30.81 36.76 13.68
N ASP A 206 29.60 36.22 13.84
CA ASP A 206 29.31 35.05 14.70
C ASP A 206 29.57 33.69 14.01
N GLN A 207 30.04 33.68 12.76
CA GLN A 207 30.17 32.46 11.96
C GLN A 207 31.63 32.03 11.82
N VAL A 208 31.90 30.76 12.10
CA VAL A 208 33.20 30.12 11.88
C VAL A 208 33.13 29.30 10.60
N VAL A 209 34.05 29.58 9.67
CA VAL A 209 34.18 28.87 8.40
C VAL A 209 35.48 28.07 8.42
N THR A 210 35.36 26.74 8.36
CA THR A 210 36.51 25.84 8.25
C THR A 210 36.80 25.58 6.78
N HIS A 211 37.99 25.94 6.33
CA HIS A 211 38.43 25.75 4.96
C HIS A 211 39.42 24.60 4.87
N LYS A 212 39.07 23.58 4.09
CA LYS A 212 39.85 22.36 3.91
C LYS A 212 40.19 22.12 2.45
N THR A 213 41.22 21.33 2.22
CA THR A 213 41.53 20.72 0.93
C THR A 213 41.92 19.24 1.12
N LYS A 214 42.10 18.48 0.03
CA LYS A 214 42.57 17.09 0.09
C LYS A 214 43.95 16.96 -0.56
N GLY A 215 44.92 16.47 0.22
CA GLY A 215 46.32 16.31 -0.20
C GLY A 215 47.19 17.54 0.08
N GLU A 216 48.49 17.29 0.28
CA GLU A 216 49.53 18.31 0.47
C GLU A 216 50.36 18.47 -0.81
N GLY A 217 50.70 19.70 -1.19
CA GLY A 217 51.53 19.96 -2.38
C GLY A 217 51.34 21.34 -2.98
N TYR A 218 52.09 21.62 -4.06
CA TYR A 218 52.08 22.90 -4.79
C TYR A 218 50.65 23.32 -5.21
N PRO A 219 50.36 24.64 -5.30
CA PRO A 219 49.06 25.15 -5.75
C PRO A 219 48.63 24.49 -7.07
N ASP A 220 47.44 23.91 -7.10
CA ASP A 220 46.87 23.28 -8.30
C ASP A 220 45.51 23.92 -8.60
N PRO A 221 45.37 24.66 -9.72
CA PRO A 221 44.11 25.31 -10.11
C PRO A 221 42.87 24.40 -10.13
N MET A 222 43.06 23.08 -10.27
CA MET A 222 41.99 22.08 -10.30
C MET A 222 41.72 21.41 -8.94
N ARG A 223 42.58 21.63 -7.94
CA ARG A 223 42.37 21.15 -6.58
C ARG A 223 41.05 21.68 -6.03
N ILE A 224 40.34 20.81 -5.33
CA ILE A 224 39.06 21.15 -4.72
C ILE A 224 39.32 21.64 -3.29
N HIS A 225 38.64 22.71 -2.93
CA HIS A 225 38.61 23.28 -1.60
C HIS A 225 37.18 23.22 -1.09
N MET A 226 37.02 22.82 0.16
CA MET A 226 35.75 22.72 0.85
C MET A 226 35.70 23.79 1.94
N MET A 227 34.59 24.53 1.99
CA MET A 227 34.30 25.47 3.07
C MET A 227 33.08 24.98 3.84
N GLU A 228 33.28 24.66 5.11
CA GLU A 228 32.26 24.18 6.04
C GLU A 228 31.92 25.27 7.05
N TYR A 229 30.63 25.53 7.25
CA TYR A 229 30.15 26.50 8.23
C TYR A 229 28.79 26.10 8.79
N GLN A 230 28.47 26.62 9.97
CA GLN A 230 27.15 26.41 10.57
C GLN A 230 26.06 27.10 9.75
N ASN A 231 24.96 26.40 9.52
CA ASN A 231 23.81 26.95 8.82
C ASN A 231 23.26 28.18 9.55
N SER A 232 23.14 29.31 8.85
CA SER A 232 22.69 30.58 9.44
C SER A 232 21.26 30.49 9.98
N LYS A 233 20.42 29.63 9.38
CA LYS A 233 19.05 29.36 9.84
C LYS A 233 19.02 28.81 11.26
N TRP A 234 20.03 28.03 11.66
CA TRP A 234 20.13 27.49 13.00
C TRP A 234 20.28 28.60 14.04
N GLY A 235 21.28 29.47 13.88
CA GLY A 235 21.56 30.56 14.84
C GLY A 235 20.45 31.60 14.91
N GLN A 236 19.84 31.94 13.76
CA GLN A 236 18.67 32.82 13.72
C GLN A 236 17.47 32.20 14.44
N THR A 237 17.21 30.91 14.22
CA THR A 237 16.12 30.20 14.89
C THR A 237 16.37 30.10 16.38
N LEU A 238 17.59 29.78 16.82
CA LEU A 238 17.95 29.73 18.24
C LEU A 238 17.67 31.07 18.94
N ARG A 239 18.06 32.20 18.32
CA ARG A 239 17.77 33.54 18.85
C ARG A 239 16.26 33.81 18.95
N ALA A 240 15.50 33.42 17.93
CA ALA A 240 14.05 33.58 17.92
C ALA A 240 13.38 32.78 19.04
N ILE A 241 13.68 31.48 19.15
CA ILE A 241 13.05 30.61 20.13
C ILE A 241 13.47 30.95 21.57
N SER A 242 14.72 31.36 21.80
CA SER A 242 15.25 31.69 23.13
C SER A 242 14.60 32.93 23.75
N SER A 243 13.95 33.77 22.94
CA SER A 243 13.23 34.96 23.41
C SER A 243 11.87 34.66 24.05
N TRP A 244 11.40 33.41 23.98
CA TRP A 244 10.04 33.04 24.37
C TRP A 244 10.02 31.77 25.24
N THR A 245 9.10 31.72 26.20
CA THR A 245 8.84 30.57 27.07
C THR A 245 7.36 30.24 27.07
N CYS A 246 7.02 28.95 27.21
CA CYS A 246 5.63 28.53 27.24
C CYS A 246 5.06 28.66 28.67
N ARG A 247 3.80 29.08 28.78
CA ARG A 247 3.09 29.14 30.07
C ARG A 247 2.36 27.84 30.43
N LYS A 248 2.17 26.95 29.45
CA LYS A 248 1.38 25.71 29.59
C LYS A 248 2.25 24.47 29.80
N CYS A 249 3.54 24.55 29.48
CA CYS A 249 4.48 23.44 29.55
C CYS A 249 5.85 23.97 30.00
N PRO A 250 6.80 23.09 30.39
CA PRO A 250 8.11 23.51 30.91
C PRO A 250 9.07 24.06 29.83
N TYR A 251 8.61 24.33 28.61
CA TYR A 251 9.45 24.80 27.51
C TYR A 251 10.13 26.15 27.80
N GLY A 252 11.44 26.16 27.63
CA GLY A 252 12.32 27.28 27.93
C GLY A 252 12.72 27.38 29.41
N SER A 253 12.38 26.39 30.23
CA SER A 253 12.92 26.22 31.57
C SER A 253 14.24 25.43 31.55
N ALA A 254 14.92 25.36 32.69
CA ALA A 254 16.10 24.50 32.84
C ALA A 254 15.81 23.00 32.60
N ALA A 255 14.56 22.56 32.84
CA ALA A 255 14.15 21.17 32.61
C ALA A 255 13.86 20.88 31.12
N PHE A 256 13.53 21.91 30.32
CA PHE A 256 13.28 21.76 28.89
C PHE A 256 13.81 22.98 28.12
N PRO A 257 15.14 23.04 27.88
CA PRO A 257 15.76 24.18 27.22
C PRO A 257 15.46 24.25 25.72
N HIS A 258 15.71 25.42 25.13
CA HIS A 258 15.56 25.68 23.69
C HIS A 258 16.55 24.94 22.80
N TYR A 259 17.65 24.48 23.38
CA TYR A 259 18.70 23.72 22.73
C TYR A 259 19.15 22.60 23.66
N LEU A 260 19.21 21.37 23.14
CA LEU A 260 19.66 20.19 23.87
C LEU A 260 21.05 19.78 23.36
N PRO A 261 22.13 20.05 24.11
CA PRO A 261 23.48 19.67 23.70
C PRO A 261 23.62 18.14 23.58
N PRO A 262 24.49 17.64 22.68
CA PRO A 262 24.73 16.20 22.52
C PRO A 262 25.10 15.48 23.83
N ALA A 263 25.79 16.15 24.74
CA ALA A 263 26.24 15.61 26.03
C ALA A 263 25.09 15.29 27.02
N GLN A 264 23.92 15.91 26.89
CA GLN A 264 22.75 15.65 27.73
C GLN A 264 21.83 14.53 27.20
N ARG A 265 22.18 13.93 26.04
CA ARG A 265 21.44 12.79 25.47
C ARG A 265 21.67 11.48 26.21
N SER A 266 22.81 11.33 26.88
CA SER A 266 23.18 10.11 27.59
C SER A 266 22.79 10.21 29.06
N MET A 267 21.49 10.17 29.34
CA MET A 267 20.99 9.53 30.56
C MET A 267 20.33 8.19 30.21
N THR A 268 20.83 7.49 29.19
CA THR A 268 20.92 6.04 29.32
C THR A 268 21.88 5.77 30.46
N ARG A 269 21.36 5.32 31.61
CA ARG A 269 22.14 4.73 32.69
C ARG A 269 23.29 3.94 32.07
N THR A 270 24.52 4.42 32.21
CA THR A 270 25.68 3.54 32.14
C THR A 270 25.48 2.58 33.29
N VAL A 271 24.93 1.41 32.99
CA VAL A 271 24.99 0.28 33.91
C VAL A 271 26.48 0.01 34.04
N ASP A 272 26.99 0.23 35.25
CA ASP A 272 28.36 -0.09 35.59
C ASP A 272 28.55 -1.60 35.42
N GLU A 273 29.09 -2.01 34.27
CA GLU A 273 29.39 -3.41 33.93
C GLU A 273 30.38 -4.04 34.91
N SER A 274 31.03 -3.23 35.76
CA SER A 274 31.95 -3.70 36.80
C SER A 274 31.27 -4.04 38.14
N SER A 275 29.94 -3.95 38.23
CA SER A 275 29.23 -4.31 39.47
C SER A 275 29.32 -5.83 39.74
N PRO A 276 29.85 -6.28 40.89
CA PRO A 276 29.93 -7.70 41.26
C PRO A 276 28.55 -8.36 41.50
N LEU A 277 27.45 -7.62 41.28
CA LEU A 277 26.08 -8.13 41.27
C LEU A 277 25.65 -8.70 39.91
N LEU A 278 26.44 -8.51 38.83
CA LEU A 278 26.24 -9.14 37.53
C LEU A 278 26.91 -10.52 37.46
N VAL A 279 26.61 -11.39 38.42
CA VAL A 279 26.84 -12.82 38.24
C VAL A 279 25.82 -13.29 37.22
N HIS A 280 26.25 -13.57 35.99
CA HIS A 280 25.39 -14.21 34.99
C HIS A 280 24.88 -15.54 35.56
N LEU A 281 23.61 -15.57 35.97
CA LEU A 281 22.94 -16.81 36.31
C LEU A 281 23.05 -17.75 35.09
N ALA A 282 23.53 -18.97 35.30
CA ALA A 282 23.76 -19.95 34.24
C ALA A 282 22.48 -20.32 33.45
N THR A 283 21.31 -19.95 33.97
CA THR A 283 20.00 -20.16 33.38
C THR A 283 19.23 -18.85 33.33
N CYS A 284 18.74 -18.49 32.15
CA CYS A 284 17.83 -17.36 31.96
C CYS A 284 16.55 -17.58 32.79
N VAL A 285 16.26 -16.68 33.73
CA VAL A 285 15.10 -16.81 34.65
C VAL A 285 13.77 -16.83 33.89
N LEU A 286 13.73 -16.24 32.68
CA LEU A 286 12.56 -16.28 31.80
C LEU A 286 12.21 -17.71 31.35
N GLU A 287 13.16 -18.65 31.38
CA GLU A 287 12.87 -20.05 31.06
C GLU A 287 11.87 -20.68 32.03
N ASN A 288 11.82 -20.17 33.27
CA ASN A 288 10.90 -20.67 34.29
C ASN A 288 9.47 -20.14 34.13
N LEU A 289 9.25 -19.13 33.27
CA LEU A 289 7.92 -18.61 33.02
C LEU A 289 7.18 -19.55 32.06
N PRO A 290 5.92 -19.93 32.35
CA PRO A 290 5.13 -20.69 31.39
C PRO A 290 4.70 -19.83 30.19
N ASP A 291 4.34 -20.48 29.08
CA ASP A 291 4.10 -19.80 27.79
C ASP A 291 2.90 -18.84 27.83
N ASP A 292 1.89 -19.12 28.64
CA ASP A 292 0.71 -18.26 28.85
C ASP A 292 1.06 -16.93 29.52
N ILE A 293 2.01 -16.94 30.46
CA ILE A 293 2.53 -15.73 31.10
C ILE A 293 3.36 -14.93 30.09
N LEU A 294 4.22 -15.58 29.30
CA LEU A 294 4.98 -14.92 28.24
C LEU A 294 4.05 -14.29 27.18
N PHE A 295 3.00 -14.99 26.79
CA PHE A 295 1.98 -14.45 25.89
C PHE A 295 1.24 -13.26 26.52
N THR A 296 0.82 -13.38 27.78
CA THR A 296 0.16 -12.28 28.50
C THR A 296 1.07 -11.06 28.59
N LEU A 297 2.37 -11.25 28.88
CA LEU A 297 3.37 -10.19 28.87
C LEU A 297 3.42 -9.52 27.49
N ALA A 298 3.40 -10.28 26.40
CA ALA A 298 3.39 -9.71 25.05
C ALA A 298 2.27 -8.68 24.88
N THR A 299 1.06 -8.95 25.38
CA THR A 299 -0.11 -8.04 25.27
C THR A 299 0.07 -6.69 25.97
N PHE A 300 1.01 -6.57 26.92
CA PHE A 300 1.34 -5.31 27.60
C PHE A 300 2.55 -4.58 26.99
N LEU A 301 3.29 -5.22 26.08
CA LEU A 301 4.44 -4.61 25.41
C LEU A 301 4.01 -3.87 24.14
N SER A 302 4.69 -2.79 23.80
CA SER A 302 4.54 -2.13 22.49
C SER A 302 4.95 -3.06 21.35
N SER A 303 4.47 -2.80 20.14
CA SER A 303 4.82 -3.63 18.98
C SER A 303 6.32 -3.63 18.70
N GLU A 304 7.00 -2.49 18.91
CA GLU A 304 8.45 -2.35 18.79
C GLU A 304 9.18 -3.23 19.82
N THR A 305 8.73 -3.22 21.08
CA THR A 305 9.33 -4.06 22.12
C THR A 305 9.06 -5.54 21.88
N VAL A 306 7.88 -5.92 21.38
CA VAL A 306 7.59 -7.30 20.98
C VAL A 306 8.55 -7.77 19.88
N LEU A 307 8.84 -6.93 18.89
CA LEU A 307 9.78 -7.26 17.81
C LEU A 307 11.20 -7.45 18.34
N VAL A 308 11.71 -6.48 19.12
CA VAL A 308 13.07 -6.54 19.70
C VAL A 308 13.19 -7.74 20.65
N PHE A 309 12.17 -8.00 21.48
CA PHE A 309 12.20 -9.14 22.40
C PHE A 309 12.09 -10.47 21.66
N SER A 310 11.32 -10.54 20.57
CA SER A 310 11.29 -11.70 19.69
C SER A 310 12.64 -11.97 19.01
N GLU A 311 13.46 -10.94 18.80
CA GLU A 311 14.84 -11.10 18.32
C GLU A 311 15.79 -11.63 19.39
N ALA A 312 15.68 -11.08 20.60
CA ALA A 312 16.50 -11.50 21.73
C ALA A 312 16.12 -12.90 22.27
N TYR A 313 14.86 -13.31 22.17
CA TYR A 313 14.36 -14.53 22.81
C TYR A 313 13.48 -15.40 21.88
N PRO A 314 14.05 -16.43 21.23
CA PRO A 314 13.34 -17.26 20.24
C PRO A 314 12.09 -17.98 20.76
N ARG A 315 12.03 -18.39 22.03
CA ARG A 315 10.83 -19.00 22.62
C ARG A 315 9.66 -18.01 22.65
N PHE A 316 9.91 -16.76 23.04
CA PHE A 316 8.91 -15.70 23.00
C PHE A 316 8.45 -15.40 21.57
N ARG A 317 9.37 -15.38 20.60
CA ARG A 317 9.02 -15.26 19.17
C ARG A 317 8.02 -16.34 18.75
N ALA A 318 8.30 -17.61 19.05
CA ALA A 318 7.41 -18.72 18.68
C ALA A 318 6.01 -18.57 19.29
N ILE A 319 5.91 -18.10 20.53
CA ILE A 319 4.63 -17.85 21.22
C ILE A 319 3.87 -16.70 20.54
N VAL A 320 4.52 -15.56 20.28
CA VAL A 320 3.92 -14.38 19.66
C VAL A 320 3.48 -14.67 18.22
N GLU A 321 4.29 -15.41 17.45
CA GLU A 321 3.97 -15.81 16.09
C GLU A 321 2.80 -16.80 16.04
N SER A 322 2.80 -17.83 16.89
CA SER A 322 1.69 -18.81 16.95
C SER A 322 0.38 -18.19 17.43
N ALA A 323 0.42 -17.17 18.28
CA ALA A 323 -0.75 -16.43 18.71
C ALA A 323 -1.17 -15.30 17.74
N HIS A 324 -0.41 -15.08 16.65
CA HIS A 324 -0.60 -14.01 15.68
C HIS A 324 -0.74 -12.61 16.34
N GLU A 325 0.01 -12.36 17.41
CA GLU A 325 -0.20 -11.19 18.28
C GLU A 325 -0.03 -9.86 17.54
N LEU A 326 1.01 -9.72 16.72
CA LEU A 326 1.23 -8.49 15.93
C LEU A 326 0.09 -8.25 14.91
N LEU A 327 -0.35 -9.31 14.22
CA LEU A 327 -1.47 -9.24 13.29
C LEU A 327 -2.77 -8.81 13.99
N ARG A 328 -3.05 -9.38 15.17
CA ARG A 328 -4.24 -9.03 15.97
C ARG A 328 -4.28 -7.56 16.38
N ARG A 329 -3.13 -6.92 16.57
CA ARG A 329 -3.03 -5.47 16.85
C ARG A 329 -3.33 -4.62 15.62
N GLU A 330 -3.00 -5.11 14.43
CA GLU A 330 -3.28 -4.43 13.16
C GLU A 330 -4.76 -4.58 12.74
N LEU A 331 -5.46 -5.60 13.23
CA LEU A 331 -6.88 -5.85 13.01
C LEU A 331 -7.78 -4.87 13.76
N GLN A 332 -7.76 -3.61 13.32
CA GLN A 332 -8.53 -2.52 13.86
C GLN A 332 -9.04 -1.58 12.76
N CYS A 333 -10.12 -0.87 13.04
CA CYS A 333 -10.63 0.14 12.12
C CYS A 333 -9.61 1.27 11.93
N PHE A 334 -9.22 1.59 10.69
CA PHE A 334 -8.26 2.67 10.42
C PHE A 334 -8.75 4.04 10.92
N PHE A 335 -10.07 4.27 10.95
CA PHE A 335 -10.69 5.52 11.37
C PHE A 335 -10.89 5.61 12.89
N LEU A 336 -11.53 4.61 13.52
CA LEU A 336 -11.83 4.66 14.97
C LEU A 336 -10.75 4.03 15.85
N ARG A 337 -9.83 3.24 15.29
CA ARG A 337 -8.91 2.34 16.04
C ARG A 337 -9.62 1.34 16.95
N THR A 338 -10.90 1.09 16.69
CA THR A 338 -11.63 0.02 17.39
C THR A 338 -11.11 -1.33 16.89
N PRO A 339 -10.69 -2.24 17.80
CA PRO A 339 -10.18 -3.55 17.41
C PRO A 339 -11.30 -4.45 16.88
N LEU A 340 -10.91 -5.56 16.24
CA LEU A 340 -11.80 -6.61 15.73
C LEU A 340 -12.75 -7.15 16.81
N THR A 341 -12.26 -7.34 18.04
CA THR A 341 -13.03 -7.87 19.16
C THR A 341 -14.17 -6.96 19.62
N GLY A 342 -14.09 -5.66 19.32
CA GLY A 342 -15.07 -4.65 19.70
C GLY A 342 -15.93 -4.12 18.56
N SER A 343 -15.73 -4.57 17.31
CA SER A 343 -16.46 -4.02 16.16
C SER A 343 -16.60 -4.98 14.97
N ILE A 344 -17.69 -4.84 14.22
CA ILE A 344 -17.83 -5.51 12.92
C ILE A 344 -16.94 -4.78 11.91
N LEU A 345 -15.74 -5.34 11.67
CA LEU A 345 -14.81 -4.89 10.64
C LEU A 345 -15.18 -5.44 9.25
N GLY A 346 -14.77 -4.70 8.23
CA GLY A 346 -14.97 -5.01 6.83
C GLY A 346 -14.21 -4.04 5.94
N ILE A 347 -14.65 -3.93 4.69
CA ILE A 347 -14.02 -3.12 3.65
C ILE A 347 -15.02 -2.17 2.99
N GLY A 348 -14.51 -1.03 2.53
CA GLY A 348 -15.25 -0.17 1.61
C GLY A 348 -15.24 -0.77 0.20
N VAL A 349 -16.40 -0.84 -0.46
CA VAL A 349 -16.53 -1.36 -1.83
C VAL A 349 -17.05 -0.27 -2.75
N ALA A 350 -16.31 -0.04 -3.85
CA ALA A 350 -16.64 0.91 -4.88
C ALA A 350 -17.14 0.19 -6.14
N TRP A 351 -18.20 0.73 -6.74
CA TRP A 351 -18.73 0.26 -8.03
C TRP A 351 -18.39 1.26 -9.14
N ASP A 352 -17.68 0.81 -10.17
CA ASP A 352 -17.48 1.58 -11.40
C ASP A 352 -18.48 1.10 -12.46
N PRO A 353 -19.55 1.86 -12.74
CA PRO A 353 -20.54 1.47 -13.75
C PRO A 353 -19.99 1.51 -15.18
N ARG A 354 -18.89 2.23 -15.45
CA ARG A 354 -18.29 2.30 -16.79
C ARG A 354 -17.48 1.04 -17.09
N GLN A 355 -16.64 0.63 -16.15
CA GLN A 355 -15.83 -0.58 -16.28
C GLN A 355 -16.59 -1.85 -15.87
N ARG A 356 -17.74 -1.69 -15.20
CA ARG A 356 -18.54 -2.77 -14.60
C ARG A 356 -17.71 -3.57 -13.59
N THR A 357 -16.90 -2.89 -12.80
CA THR A 357 -15.97 -3.50 -11.85
C THR A 357 -16.28 -3.07 -10.42
N LEU A 358 -16.12 -4.01 -9.50
CA LEU A 358 -16.08 -3.76 -8.06
C LEU A 358 -14.62 -3.65 -7.62
N THR A 359 -14.31 -2.61 -6.85
CA THR A 359 -12.96 -2.37 -6.36
C THR A 359 -12.97 -2.06 -4.87
N SER A 360 -11.89 -2.41 -4.19
CA SER A 360 -11.65 -2.08 -2.79
C SER A 360 -10.15 -1.96 -2.56
N ASP A 361 -9.76 -1.07 -1.65
CA ASP A 361 -8.37 -0.96 -1.19
C ASP A 361 -8.05 -1.92 -0.04
N PHE A 362 -9.07 -2.62 0.49
CA PHE A 362 -8.97 -3.51 1.65
C PHE A 362 -8.44 -2.81 2.92
N ASP A 363 -8.75 -1.52 3.07
CA ASP A 363 -8.52 -0.80 4.33
C ASP A 363 -9.61 -1.16 5.35
N TRP A 364 -9.21 -1.68 6.51
CA TRP A 364 -10.12 -2.12 7.57
C TRP A 364 -10.97 -0.99 8.13
N LEU A 365 -12.27 -1.08 7.88
CA LEU A 365 -13.26 -0.11 8.35
C LEU A 365 -14.26 -0.80 9.27
N SER A 366 -14.65 -0.15 10.36
CA SER A 366 -15.77 -0.64 11.15
C SER A 366 -17.10 -0.21 10.53
N LYS A 367 -18.11 -1.06 10.70
CA LYS A 367 -19.50 -0.73 10.33
C LYS A 367 -19.94 0.61 10.94
N GLU A 368 -19.50 0.89 12.17
CA GLU A 368 -19.82 2.14 12.86
C GLU A 368 -19.17 3.37 12.18
N ALA A 369 -17.89 3.29 11.82
CA ALA A 369 -17.21 4.34 11.06
C ALA A 369 -17.92 4.63 9.72
N PHE A 370 -18.34 3.58 9.01
CA PHE A 370 -19.09 3.72 7.79
C PHE A 370 -20.47 4.36 8.01
N GLN A 371 -21.29 3.81 8.91
CA GLN A 371 -22.69 4.20 9.03
C GLN A 371 -22.91 5.49 9.83
N LYS A 372 -22.24 5.63 10.98
CA LYS A 372 -22.47 6.76 11.90
C LYS A 372 -21.60 7.97 11.59
N PHE A 373 -20.37 7.73 11.13
CA PHE A 373 -19.39 8.80 10.86
C PHE A 373 -19.26 9.15 9.37
N GLY A 374 -19.96 8.43 8.49
CA GLY A 374 -20.00 8.77 7.07
C GLY A 374 -18.67 8.58 6.34
N VAL A 375 -17.78 7.71 6.83
CA VAL A 375 -16.51 7.44 6.16
C VAL A 375 -16.77 6.78 4.80
N ARG A 376 -16.36 7.44 3.71
CA ARG A 376 -16.58 7.02 2.32
C ARG A 376 -15.32 7.07 1.45
N ARG A 377 -14.16 7.24 2.06
CA ARG A 377 -12.86 7.29 1.38
C ARG A 377 -11.88 6.35 2.04
N SER A 378 -11.09 5.66 1.22
CA SER A 378 -10.00 4.78 1.65
C SER A 378 -8.81 5.61 2.14
N ILE A 379 -7.81 4.96 2.72
CA ILE A 379 -6.54 5.60 3.11
C ILE A 379 -5.86 6.19 1.87
N GLN A 380 -6.01 5.52 0.72
CA GLN A 380 -5.54 5.96 -0.60
C GLN A 380 -6.50 6.94 -1.29
N LYS A 381 -7.44 7.54 -0.53
CA LYS A 381 -8.40 8.57 -0.97
C LYS A 381 -9.40 8.16 -2.04
N ARG A 382 -9.51 6.87 -2.34
CA ARG A 382 -10.49 6.34 -3.29
C ARG A 382 -11.86 6.34 -2.65
N ALA A 383 -12.84 6.87 -3.37
CA ALA A 383 -14.22 6.89 -2.89
C ALA A 383 -14.86 5.50 -3.01
N PHE A 384 -15.68 5.13 -2.03
CA PHE A 384 -16.48 3.90 -2.05
C PHE A 384 -17.90 4.17 -1.56
N GLN A 385 -18.86 3.39 -2.04
CA GLN A 385 -20.29 3.59 -1.76
C GLN A 385 -20.84 2.58 -0.76
N TYR A 386 -20.26 1.39 -0.71
CA TYR A 386 -20.79 0.26 0.07
C TYR A 386 -19.79 -0.17 1.14
N PHE A 387 -20.29 -0.91 2.12
CA PHE A 387 -19.50 -1.54 3.17
C PHE A 387 -19.81 -3.03 3.18
N LEU A 388 -18.77 -3.85 3.04
CA LEU A 388 -18.87 -5.30 3.10
C LEU A 388 -18.12 -5.78 4.35
N PRO A 389 -18.82 -6.28 5.39
CA PRO A 389 -18.16 -6.99 6.47
C PRO A 389 -17.41 -8.21 5.93
N LEU A 390 -16.25 -8.52 6.52
CA LEU A 390 -15.47 -9.70 6.17
C LEU A 390 -15.58 -10.75 7.28
N ALA A 391 -15.27 -12.00 6.94
CA ALA A 391 -15.13 -13.07 7.92
C ALA A 391 -13.66 -13.11 8.36
N PHE A 392 -13.30 -12.43 9.45
CA PHE A 392 -11.91 -12.49 9.93
C PHE A 392 -11.65 -13.78 10.68
N SER A 393 -12.56 -14.21 11.54
CA SER A 393 -12.45 -15.46 12.29
C SER A 393 -13.84 -16.02 12.51
N ARG A 394 -13.95 -17.29 12.90
CA ARG A 394 -15.26 -17.89 13.17
C ARG A 394 -16.13 -17.10 14.15
N PRO A 395 -15.64 -16.62 15.32
CA PRO A 395 -16.45 -15.77 16.22
C PRO A 395 -16.89 -14.46 15.56
N HIS A 396 -16.01 -13.83 14.78
CA HIS A 396 -16.32 -12.57 14.11
C HIS A 396 -17.34 -12.77 12.98
N PHE A 397 -17.20 -13.83 12.19
CA PHE A 397 -18.14 -14.20 11.13
C PHE A 397 -19.54 -14.44 11.68
N LEU A 398 -19.68 -15.24 12.75
CA LEU A 398 -20.98 -15.50 13.38
C LEU A 398 -21.65 -14.20 13.86
N TRP A 399 -20.86 -13.24 14.35
CA TRP A 399 -21.38 -11.94 14.74
C TRP A 399 -21.78 -11.05 13.55
N ALA A 400 -21.05 -11.15 12.44
CA ALA A 400 -21.24 -10.30 11.25
C ALA A 400 -22.19 -10.90 10.20
N GLN A 401 -22.57 -12.18 10.31
CA GLN A 401 -23.21 -12.98 9.25
C GLN A 401 -24.41 -12.30 8.60
N ASP A 402 -25.41 -11.89 9.39
CA ASP A 402 -26.61 -11.21 8.87
C ASP A 402 -26.23 -9.94 8.11
N LYS A 403 -25.20 -9.22 8.58
CA LYS A 403 -24.73 -7.97 7.98
C LYS A 403 -23.93 -8.18 6.72
N ILE A 404 -23.31 -9.34 6.57
CA ILE A 404 -22.68 -9.77 5.32
C ILE A 404 -23.77 -9.99 4.28
N TRP A 405 -24.81 -10.77 4.59
CA TRP A 405 -25.91 -11.03 3.65
C TRP A 405 -26.66 -9.75 3.26
N ASP A 406 -26.97 -8.88 4.23
CA ASP A 406 -27.55 -7.56 3.98
C ASP A 406 -26.69 -6.74 2.99
N ALA A 407 -25.36 -6.72 3.21
CA ALA A 407 -24.44 -5.97 2.36
C ALA A 407 -24.35 -6.55 0.93
N LEU A 408 -24.26 -7.88 0.80
CA LEU A 408 -24.24 -8.55 -0.50
C LEU A 408 -25.52 -8.28 -1.28
N LEU A 409 -26.69 -8.32 -0.63
CA LEU A 409 -27.98 -8.02 -1.28
C LEU A 409 -28.03 -6.59 -1.82
N VAL A 410 -27.50 -5.61 -1.08
CA VAL A 410 -27.44 -4.21 -1.53
C VAL A 410 -26.57 -4.08 -2.79
N VAL A 411 -25.35 -4.63 -2.75
CA VAL A 411 -24.43 -4.57 -3.90
C VAL A 411 -25.01 -5.33 -5.10
N TYR A 412 -25.59 -6.51 -4.87
CA TYR A 412 -26.20 -7.34 -5.89
C TYR A 412 -27.32 -6.61 -6.65
N LYS A 413 -28.21 -5.92 -5.93
CA LYS A 413 -29.30 -5.13 -6.55
C LYS A 413 -28.78 -4.03 -7.45
N GLU A 414 -27.69 -3.37 -7.07
CA GLU A 414 -27.05 -2.33 -7.87
C GLU A 414 -26.41 -2.88 -9.15
N LEU A 415 -25.75 -4.03 -9.05
CA LEU A 415 -25.22 -4.74 -10.22
C LEU A 415 -26.36 -5.14 -11.19
N GLN A 416 -27.46 -5.71 -10.68
CA GLN A 416 -28.60 -6.07 -11.50
C GLN A 416 -29.22 -4.85 -12.21
N GLN A 417 -29.40 -3.74 -11.51
CA GLN A 417 -29.96 -2.52 -12.09
C GLN A 417 -29.07 -1.98 -13.22
N ALA A 418 -27.75 -2.01 -13.03
CA ALA A 418 -26.80 -1.63 -14.07
C ALA A 418 -26.87 -2.56 -15.30
N ASP A 419 -27.02 -3.87 -15.08
CA ASP A 419 -27.16 -4.85 -16.15
C ASP A 419 -28.46 -4.66 -16.94
N CYS A 420 -29.60 -4.47 -16.28
CA CYS A 420 -30.88 -4.14 -16.92
C CYS A 420 -30.80 -2.87 -17.77
N THR A 421 -30.17 -1.81 -17.24
CA THR A 421 -30.01 -0.53 -17.94
C THR A 421 -29.14 -0.69 -19.20
N SER A 422 -28.11 -1.54 -19.13
CA SER A 422 -27.24 -1.83 -20.28
C SER A 422 -27.99 -2.60 -21.39
N LEU A 423 -28.87 -3.52 -21.02
CA LEU A 423 -29.67 -4.30 -21.97
C LEU A 423 -30.68 -3.41 -22.70
N GLN A 424 -31.36 -2.52 -21.98
CA GLN A 424 -32.31 -1.55 -22.57
C GLN A 424 -31.65 -0.67 -23.63
N ARG A 425 -30.43 -0.16 -23.37
CA ARG A 425 -29.68 0.65 -24.34
C ARG A 425 -29.24 -0.12 -25.58
N THR A 426 -28.95 -1.41 -25.43
CA THR A 426 -28.33 -2.21 -26.50
C THR A 426 -29.36 -2.90 -27.39
N GLN A 427 -30.53 -3.25 -26.85
CA GLN A 427 -31.52 -4.06 -27.56
C GLN A 427 -32.87 -3.35 -27.79
N GLY A 428 -33.07 -2.13 -27.30
CA GLY A 428 -34.32 -1.38 -27.51
C GLY A 428 -35.58 -2.05 -26.92
N VAL A 429 -35.41 -3.11 -26.13
CA VAL A 429 -36.51 -3.84 -25.51
C VAL A 429 -36.96 -3.10 -24.25
N SER A 430 -38.19 -2.59 -24.27
CA SER A 430 -38.89 -2.12 -23.08
C SER A 430 -39.23 -3.33 -22.22
N LEU A 431 -38.35 -3.69 -21.28
CA LEU A 431 -38.69 -4.62 -20.21
C LEU A 431 -39.66 -3.90 -19.28
N SER A 432 -40.96 -4.12 -19.49
CA SER A 432 -42.01 -3.80 -18.53
C SER A 432 -41.59 -4.30 -17.15
N ARG A 433 -41.73 -3.45 -16.13
CA ARG A 433 -41.50 -3.73 -14.71
C ARG A 433 -41.95 -5.15 -14.30
N GLN A 434 -41.08 -6.14 -14.43
CA GLN A 434 -41.09 -7.31 -13.56
C GLN A 434 -40.25 -6.96 -12.34
N SER A 435 -40.76 -5.98 -11.59
CA SER A 435 -40.43 -5.83 -10.18
C SER A 435 -41.38 -6.72 -9.39
N GLU A 436 -41.46 -7.99 -9.78
CA GLU A 436 -41.91 -9.03 -8.86
C GLU A 436 -40.69 -9.39 -8.00
N THR A 437 -40.93 -9.57 -6.72
CA THR A 437 -39.93 -9.99 -5.73
C THR A 437 -39.34 -11.34 -6.17
N LEU A 438 -38.33 -11.31 -7.04
CA LEU A 438 -37.48 -12.45 -7.30
C LEU A 438 -36.87 -12.83 -5.96
N ASP A 439 -37.21 -14.03 -5.50
CA ASP A 439 -36.62 -14.63 -4.32
C ASP A 439 -35.13 -14.84 -4.62
N VAL A 440 -34.29 -13.90 -4.15
CA VAL A 440 -32.86 -13.91 -4.43
C VAL A 440 -32.23 -15.00 -3.57
N SER A 441 -31.73 -16.05 -4.20
CA SER A 441 -31.13 -17.16 -3.46
C SER A 441 -29.78 -16.73 -2.85
N PRO A 442 -29.34 -17.35 -1.75
CA PRO A 442 -27.99 -17.13 -1.20
C PRO A 442 -26.89 -17.34 -2.25
N SER A 443 -27.07 -18.32 -3.14
CA SER A 443 -26.15 -18.62 -4.26
C SER A 443 -26.04 -17.46 -5.25
N ASP A 444 -27.12 -16.70 -5.48
CA ASP A 444 -27.10 -15.53 -6.36
C ASP A 444 -26.29 -14.38 -5.75
N LEU A 445 -26.35 -14.20 -4.44
CA LEU A 445 -25.61 -13.15 -3.73
C LEU A 445 -24.09 -13.37 -3.78
N LEU A 446 -23.63 -14.62 -3.79
CA LEU A 446 -22.20 -14.96 -3.89
C LEU A 446 -21.57 -14.52 -5.21
N TRP A 447 -22.37 -14.24 -6.23
CA TRP A 447 -21.88 -13.66 -7.48
C TRP A 447 -21.11 -12.35 -7.26
N VAL A 448 -21.50 -11.54 -6.27
CA VAL A 448 -20.75 -10.32 -5.88
C VAL A 448 -19.32 -10.68 -5.49
N ILE A 449 -19.14 -11.74 -4.69
CA ILE A 449 -17.81 -12.20 -4.25
C ILE A 449 -17.02 -12.77 -5.42
N TYR A 450 -17.64 -13.60 -6.28
CA TYR A 450 -16.99 -14.13 -7.48
C TYR A 450 -16.46 -13.01 -8.38
N ARG A 451 -17.28 -11.97 -8.59
CA ARG A 451 -16.91 -10.78 -9.35
C ARG A 451 -15.76 -10.02 -8.71
N MET A 452 -15.82 -9.76 -7.41
CA MET A 452 -14.73 -9.05 -6.70
C MET A 452 -13.41 -9.82 -6.79
N MET A 453 -13.43 -11.15 -6.57
CA MET A 453 -12.24 -12.00 -6.67
C MET A 453 -11.64 -11.99 -8.08
N ASN A 454 -12.49 -12.09 -9.11
CA ASN A 454 -12.03 -11.96 -10.50
C ASN A 454 -11.45 -10.57 -10.78
N ASN A 455 -12.10 -9.50 -10.29
CA ASN A 455 -11.62 -8.12 -10.46
C ASN A 455 -10.27 -7.89 -9.78
N THR A 456 -9.99 -8.52 -8.64
CA THR A 456 -8.67 -8.52 -8.00
C THR A 456 -7.59 -9.11 -8.92
N VAL A 457 -7.85 -10.25 -9.56
CA VAL A 457 -6.91 -10.88 -10.49
C VAL A 457 -6.69 -10.02 -11.74
N VAL A 458 -7.76 -9.44 -12.29
CA VAL A 458 -7.67 -8.53 -13.45
C VAL A 458 -6.88 -7.27 -13.11
N ALA A 459 -7.08 -6.69 -11.92
CA ALA A 459 -6.35 -5.51 -11.47
C ALA A 459 -4.86 -5.81 -11.31
N LEU A 460 -4.50 -6.96 -10.73
CA LEU A 460 -3.11 -7.40 -10.63
C LEU A 460 -2.46 -7.54 -12.02
N MET A 461 -3.13 -8.20 -12.97
CA MET A 461 -2.60 -8.36 -14.32
C MET A 461 -2.34 -7.00 -14.98
N LYS A 462 -3.25 -6.04 -14.85
CA LYS A 462 -3.06 -4.67 -15.36
C LYS A 462 -1.85 -3.99 -14.73
N SER A 463 -1.70 -4.06 -13.40
CA SER A 463 -0.53 -3.52 -12.70
C SER A 463 0.77 -4.20 -13.14
N CYS A 464 0.75 -5.50 -13.42
CA CYS A 464 1.91 -6.20 -13.95
C CYS A 464 2.23 -5.78 -15.39
N ASP A 465 1.24 -5.58 -16.24
CA ASP A 465 1.44 -5.09 -17.61
C ASP A 465 2.09 -3.70 -17.57
N ASP A 466 1.59 -2.79 -16.73
CA ASP A 466 2.18 -1.45 -16.57
C ASP A 466 3.65 -1.52 -16.13
N VAL A 467 4.00 -2.43 -15.20
CA VAL A 467 5.35 -2.54 -14.64
C VAL A 467 6.33 -3.30 -15.54
N LEU A 468 5.87 -4.33 -16.27
CA LEU A 468 6.73 -5.21 -17.07
C LEU A 468 6.85 -4.76 -18.53
N THR A 469 5.93 -3.93 -19.02
CA THR A 469 6.03 -3.34 -20.36
C THR A 469 6.77 -2.01 -20.36
N THR A 470 6.86 -1.32 -19.21
CA THR A 470 7.67 -0.09 -19.05
C THR A 470 9.13 -0.43 -18.66
N ARG A 471 10.12 0.17 -19.36
CA ARG A 471 11.55 -0.17 -19.24
C ARG A 471 12.25 0.38 -17.98
N ASN A 472 11.78 0.07 -16.76
CA ASN A 472 12.44 0.47 -15.50
C ASN A 472 12.93 -0.75 -14.69
N GLY A 473 14.20 -1.13 -14.89
CA GLY A 473 14.76 -2.45 -14.54
C GLY A 473 15.10 -2.75 -13.07
N ALA A 474 15.06 -1.79 -12.14
CA ALA A 474 15.39 -2.03 -10.72
C ALA A 474 14.18 -1.88 -9.76
N SER A 475 13.30 -0.89 -9.99
CA SER A 475 12.07 -0.66 -9.20
C SER A 475 10.95 -1.67 -9.48
N SER A 476 11.04 -2.40 -10.61
CA SER A 476 10.01 -3.34 -11.06
C SER A 476 9.76 -4.49 -10.08
N ARG A 477 10.78 -5.09 -9.46
CA ARG A 477 10.59 -6.25 -8.56
C ARG A 477 9.84 -5.89 -7.27
N ALA A 478 10.24 -4.81 -6.62
CA ALA A 478 9.59 -4.33 -5.38
C ALA A 478 8.13 -3.95 -5.66
N THR A 479 7.89 -3.28 -6.80
CA THR A 479 6.54 -2.90 -7.24
C THR A 479 5.66 -4.12 -7.52
N LEU A 480 6.21 -5.16 -8.19
CA LEU A 480 5.49 -6.41 -8.45
C LEU A 480 5.18 -7.19 -7.17
N LEU A 481 6.11 -7.23 -6.21
CA LEU A 481 5.89 -7.88 -4.92
C LEU A 481 4.74 -7.19 -4.18
N HIS A 482 4.80 -5.86 -4.05
CA HIS A 482 3.76 -5.09 -3.38
C HIS A 482 2.37 -5.26 -4.04
N ALA A 483 2.32 -5.22 -5.39
CA ALA A 483 1.07 -5.47 -6.12
C ALA A 483 0.55 -6.90 -5.89
N SER A 484 1.43 -7.90 -5.86
CA SER A 484 1.09 -9.31 -5.63
C SER A 484 0.61 -9.54 -4.20
N GLU A 485 1.27 -8.95 -3.20
CA GLU A 485 0.86 -8.99 -1.79
C GLU A 485 -0.56 -8.44 -1.63
N LYS A 486 -0.83 -7.22 -2.12
CA LYS A 486 -2.16 -6.60 -2.05
C LYS A 486 -3.23 -7.47 -2.71
N ALA A 487 -2.95 -8.03 -3.88
CA ALA A 487 -3.90 -8.85 -4.63
C ALA A 487 -4.15 -10.21 -3.95
N VAL A 488 -3.11 -10.90 -3.48
CA VAL A 488 -3.22 -12.17 -2.75
C VAL A 488 -4.01 -11.99 -1.46
N TYR A 489 -3.68 -10.96 -0.69
CA TYR A 489 -4.39 -10.60 0.54
C TYR A 489 -5.88 -10.32 0.27
N SER A 490 -6.19 -9.50 -0.74
CA SER A 490 -7.57 -9.19 -1.15
C SER A 490 -8.35 -10.44 -1.55
N TYR A 491 -7.73 -11.30 -2.36
CA TYR A 491 -8.34 -12.55 -2.83
C TYR A 491 -8.57 -13.52 -1.67
N CYS A 492 -7.63 -13.62 -0.74
CA CYS A 492 -7.69 -14.54 0.40
C CYS A 492 -8.84 -14.20 1.36
N HIS A 493 -9.04 -12.92 1.69
CA HIS A 493 -10.18 -12.51 2.53
C HIS A 493 -11.53 -12.76 1.86
N LEU A 494 -11.65 -12.52 0.55
CA LEU A 494 -12.87 -12.82 -0.20
C LEU A 494 -13.12 -14.33 -0.31
N PHE A 495 -12.06 -15.11 -0.50
CA PHE A 495 -12.12 -16.56 -0.56
C PHE A 495 -12.54 -17.16 0.79
N HIS A 496 -11.96 -16.67 1.89
CA HIS A 496 -12.34 -17.06 3.23
C HIS A 496 -13.79 -16.71 3.55
N LEU A 497 -14.24 -15.49 3.20
CA LEU A 497 -15.64 -15.09 3.29
C LEU A 497 -16.57 -16.05 2.55
N LEU A 498 -16.22 -16.41 1.31
CA LEU A 498 -16.97 -17.37 0.49
C LEU A 498 -17.08 -18.73 1.17
N LEU A 499 -15.98 -19.24 1.73
CA LEU A 499 -15.95 -20.52 2.46
C LEU A 499 -16.84 -20.47 3.71
N CYS A 500 -16.75 -19.43 4.53
CA CYS A 500 -17.58 -19.28 5.73
C CYS A 500 -19.09 -19.22 5.41
N LEU A 501 -19.47 -18.48 4.36
CA LEU A 501 -20.87 -18.41 3.91
C LEU A 501 -21.37 -19.78 3.44
N SER A 502 -20.53 -20.53 2.71
CA SER A 502 -20.88 -21.89 2.26
C SER A 502 -21.01 -22.91 3.39
N GLY A 503 -20.25 -22.74 4.47
CA GLY A 503 -20.36 -23.59 5.67
C GLY A 503 -21.70 -23.46 6.39
N SER A 504 -22.46 -22.40 6.09
CA SER A 504 -23.76 -22.11 6.70
C SER A 504 -24.95 -22.63 5.90
N ASP A 505 -24.78 -22.91 4.60
CA ASP A 505 -25.85 -23.41 3.71
C ASP A 505 -25.29 -24.39 2.67
N LEU A 506 -25.65 -25.67 2.82
CA LEU A 506 -25.20 -26.75 1.93
C LEU A 506 -25.70 -26.59 0.49
N ASN A 507 -26.78 -25.84 0.26
CA ASN A 507 -27.32 -25.61 -1.09
C ASN A 507 -26.36 -24.79 -1.95
N ILE A 508 -25.57 -23.90 -1.33
CA ILE A 508 -24.53 -23.10 -2.01
C ILE A 508 -23.54 -24.04 -2.69
N GLN A 509 -23.04 -25.02 -1.93
CA GLN A 509 -22.07 -25.98 -2.45
C GLN A 509 -22.69 -26.83 -3.55
N GLN A 510 -23.90 -27.37 -3.33
CA GLN A 510 -24.58 -28.22 -4.30
C GLN A 510 -24.86 -27.47 -5.62
N ASP A 511 -25.31 -26.21 -5.55
CA ASP A 511 -25.56 -25.38 -6.72
C ASP A 511 -24.28 -25.08 -7.50
N ALA A 512 -23.20 -24.73 -6.79
CA ALA A 512 -21.90 -24.50 -7.41
C ALA A 512 -21.37 -25.77 -8.11
N THR A 513 -21.42 -26.93 -7.44
CA THR A 513 -21.00 -28.20 -8.04
C THR A 513 -21.84 -28.56 -9.26
N ARG A 514 -23.17 -28.39 -9.20
CA ARG A 514 -24.08 -28.63 -10.33
C ARG A 514 -23.73 -27.76 -11.53
N LYS A 515 -23.48 -26.46 -11.34
CA LYS A 515 -23.07 -25.54 -12.41
C LYS A 515 -21.79 -26.00 -13.12
N ILE A 516 -20.82 -26.54 -12.37
CA ILE A 516 -19.59 -27.09 -12.97
C ILE A 516 -19.88 -28.38 -13.75
N LEU A 517 -20.67 -29.30 -13.19
CA LEU A 517 -21.01 -30.56 -13.84
C LEU A 517 -21.78 -30.32 -15.15
N ASP A 518 -22.74 -29.39 -15.15
CA ASP A 518 -23.46 -28.98 -16.35
C ASP A 518 -22.51 -28.39 -17.40
N PHE A 519 -21.57 -27.54 -16.98
CA PHE A 519 -20.55 -26.97 -17.87
C PHE A 519 -19.68 -28.05 -18.52
N ILE A 520 -19.29 -29.08 -17.77
CA ILE A 520 -18.51 -30.21 -18.29
C ILE A 520 -19.35 -31.03 -19.28
N ALA A 521 -20.55 -31.42 -18.87
CA ALA A 521 -21.39 -32.37 -19.60
C ALA A 521 -22.04 -31.78 -20.87
N GLN A 522 -22.42 -30.50 -20.84
CA GLN A 522 -23.27 -29.90 -21.87
C GLN A 522 -22.59 -28.69 -22.51
N SER A 523 -22.35 -28.74 -23.82
CA SER A 523 -21.78 -27.61 -24.58
C SER A 523 -22.67 -26.36 -24.53
N GLY A 524 -24.00 -26.53 -24.48
CA GLY A 524 -24.97 -25.45 -24.33
C GLY A 524 -24.95 -24.76 -22.97
N ALA A 525 -24.40 -25.38 -21.92
CA ALA A 525 -24.24 -24.77 -20.61
C ALA A 525 -23.01 -23.84 -20.54
N ARG A 526 -22.10 -23.91 -21.52
CA ARG A 526 -20.83 -23.15 -21.53
C ARG A 526 -20.97 -21.76 -22.13
N VAL A 527 -22.07 -21.50 -22.84
CA VAL A 527 -22.23 -20.27 -23.62
C VAL A 527 -22.36 -19.02 -22.75
N LYS A 528 -22.09 -17.84 -23.33
CA LYS A 528 -22.10 -16.55 -22.63
C LYS A 528 -23.43 -16.23 -21.94
N ALA A 529 -24.55 -16.75 -22.44
CA ALA A 529 -25.86 -16.57 -21.80
C ALA A 529 -26.01 -17.35 -20.48
N ARG A 530 -25.24 -18.43 -20.29
CA ARG A 530 -25.26 -19.28 -19.08
C ARG A 530 -24.09 -18.98 -18.16
N VAL A 531 -22.91 -18.74 -18.73
CA VAL A 531 -21.69 -18.36 -18.00
C VAL A 531 -21.17 -17.05 -18.60
N PRO A 532 -21.65 -15.88 -18.15
CA PRO A 532 -21.30 -14.60 -18.75
C PRO A 532 -19.80 -14.28 -18.69
N ASP A 533 -19.16 -14.59 -17.57
CA ASP A 533 -17.75 -14.32 -17.31
C ASP A 533 -17.01 -15.60 -16.92
N LEU A 534 -15.97 -15.95 -17.69
CA LEU A 534 -15.18 -17.16 -17.44
C LEU A 534 -14.23 -17.02 -16.24
N GLY A 535 -13.84 -15.80 -15.87
CA GLY A 535 -13.02 -15.54 -14.69
C GLY A 535 -13.79 -15.73 -13.40
N GLU A 536 -15.02 -15.23 -13.34
CA GLU A 536 -15.97 -15.52 -12.25
C GLU A 536 -16.24 -17.03 -12.14
N PHE A 537 -16.35 -17.72 -13.27
CA PHE A 537 -16.48 -19.18 -13.29
C PHE A 537 -15.23 -19.89 -12.74
N ILE A 538 -14.01 -19.42 -13.05
CA ILE A 538 -12.78 -19.96 -12.43
C ILE A 538 -12.80 -19.79 -10.92
N VAL A 539 -13.29 -18.67 -10.38
CA VAL A 539 -13.42 -18.49 -8.92
C VAL A 539 -14.38 -19.54 -8.33
N LEU A 540 -15.54 -19.77 -8.97
CA LEU A 540 -16.48 -20.81 -8.56
C LEU A 540 -15.84 -22.21 -8.61
N VAL A 541 -15.00 -22.48 -9.60
CA VAL A 541 -14.25 -23.74 -9.71
C VAL A 541 -13.22 -23.86 -8.59
N THR A 542 -12.43 -22.81 -8.32
CA THR A 542 -11.48 -22.77 -7.20
C THR A 542 -12.17 -23.10 -5.88
N PHE A 543 -13.35 -22.52 -5.65
CA PHE A 543 -14.17 -22.79 -4.48
C PHE A 543 -14.57 -24.27 -4.35
N VAL A 544 -15.16 -24.87 -5.40
CA VAL A 544 -15.59 -26.28 -5.35
C VAL A 544 -14.40 -27.23 -5.21
N LEU A 545 -13.29 -26.97 -5.90
CA LEU A 545 -12.08 -27.79 -5.81
C LEU A 545 -11.44 -27.72 -4.43
N ALA A 546 -11.41 -26.53 -3.81
CA ALA A 546 -10.84 -26.36 -2.48
C ALA A 546 -11.66 -27.06 -1.39
N LEU A 547 -12.99 -27.16 -1.55
CA LEU A 547 -13.82 -27.94 -0.64
C LEU A 547 -13.53 -29.46 -0.70
N GLY A 548 -12.82 -29.96 -1.72
CA GLY A 548 -12.37 -31.34 -1.83
C GLY A 548 -13.50 -32.39 -1.91
N LYS A 549 -14.74 -31.95 -2.14
CA LYS A 549 -15.94 -32.80 -2.14
C LYS A 549 -16.41 -33.08 -3.57
N GLY A 550 -16.26 -34.33 -4.00
CA GLY A 550 -16.80 -34.85 -5.28
C GLY A 550 -15.73 -35.22 -6.31
N ASP A 551 -16.18 -35.67 -7.48
CA ASP A 551 -15.32 -36.18 -8.56
C ASP A 551 -14.78 -35.09 -9.51
N VAL A 552 -15.03 -33.82 -9.20
CA VAL A 552 -14.63 -32.69 -10.05
C VAL A 552 -13.12 -32.47 -9.93
N LYS A 553 -12.42 -32.46 -11.07
CA LYS A 553 -10.98 -32.18 -11.16
C LYS A 553 -10.70 -31.18 -12.28
N TRP A 554 -9.71 -30.31 -12.09
CA TRP A 554 -9.26 -29.38 -13.14
C TRP A 554 -8.88 -30.11 -14.44
N SER A 555 -8.29 -31.31 -14.33
CA SER A 555 -7.90 -32.12 -15.49
C SER A 555 -9.06 -32.54 -16.42
N ILE A 556 -10.29 -32.57 -15.91
CA ILE A 556 -11.49 -32.90 -16.69
C ILE A 556 -12.14 -31.61 -17.22
N LEU A 557 -12.06 -30.53 -16.44
CA LEU A 557 -12.70 -29.25 -16.76
C LEU A 557 -11.89 -28.38 -17.74
N ASN A 558 -10.56 -28.47 -17.72
CA ASN A 558 -9.68 -27.60 -18.49
C ASN A 558 -9.97 -27.63 -20.01
N GLY A 559 -10.32 -28.78 -20.59
CA GLY A 559 -10.68 -28.91 -22.01
C GLY A 559 -11.93 -28.13 -22.36
N PRO A 560 -13.10 -28.47 -21.79
CA PRO A 560 -14.35 -27.71 -21.95
C PRO A 560 -14.19 -26.21 -21.75
N PHE A 561 -13.39 -25.81 -20.75
CA PHE A 561 -13.12 -24.40 -20.46
C PHE A 561 -12.30 -23.72 -21.56
N LEU A 562 -11.20 -24.34 -21.99
CA LEU A 562 -10.32 -23.80 -23.03
C LEU A 562 -11.01 -23.74 -24.39
N GLU A 563 -11.82 -24.74 -24.74
CA GLU A 563 -12.64 -24.73 -25.95
C GLU A 563 -13.54 -23.48 -25.97
N GLU A 564 -14.30 -23.25 -24.89
CA GLU A 564 -15.17 -22.08 -24.77
C GLU A 564 -14.38 -20.76 -24.80
N ALA A 565 -13.25 -20.71 -24.09
CA ALA A 565 -12.42 -19.51 -24.02
C ALA A 565 -11.84 -19.13 -25.38
N ILE A 566 -11.32 -20.09 -26.15
CA ILE A 566 -10.77 -19.86 -27.49
C ILE A 566 -11.89 -19.41 -28.46
N VAL A 567 -13.07 -20.03 -28.39
CA VAL A 567 -14.27 -19.64 -29.18
C VAL A 567 -14.69 -18.19 -28.88
N ARG A 568 -14.74 -17.79 -27.60
CA ARG A 568 -15.05 -16.40 -27.21
C ARG A 568 -13.99 -15.41 -27.67
N ASN A 569 -12.73 -15.84 -27.63
CA ASN A 569 -11.61 -15.00 -27.98
C ASN A 569 -11.47 -14.73 -29.49
N ALA A 570 -12.02 -15.62 -30.34
CA ALA A 570 -12.04 -15.43 -31.79
C ALA A 570 -12.59 -14.05 -32.21
N ARG A 571 -13.60 -13.52 -31.51
CA ARG A 571 -14.13 -12.17 -31.75
C ARG A 571 -13.05 -11.08 -31.71
N TRP A 572 -12.18 -11.13 -30.70
CA TRP A 572 -11.16 -10.09 -30.51
C TRP A 572 -10.06 -10.20 -31.56
N VAL A 573 -9.69 -11.43 -31.92
CA VAL A 573 -8.70 -11.70 -32.97
C VAL A 573 -9.22 -11.24 -34.33
N LEU A 574 -10.46 -11.61 -34.70
CA LEU A 574 -11.04 -11.26 -36.00
C LEU A 574 -11.35 -9.76 -36.16
N ARG A 575 -11.58 -9.04 -35.05
CA ARG A 575 -11.72 -7.57 -35.08
C ARG A 575 -10.44 -6.91 -35.62
N ASP A 576 -9.28 -7.43 -35.25
CA ASP A 576 -7.98 -6.85 -35.61
C ASP A 576 -7.42 -7.52 -36.88
N HIS A 577 -7.78 -8.80 -37.12
CA HIS A 577 -7.30 -9.65 -38.22
C HIS A 577 -8.45 -10.42 -38.88
N PRO A 578 -9.32 -9.75 -39.67
CA PRO A 578 -10.48 -10.37 -40.31
C PRO A 578 -10.10 -11.43 -41.35
N GLU A 579 -8.89 -11.41 -41.90
CA GLU A 579 -8.38 -12.41 -42.84
C GLU A 579 -8.36 -13.84 -42.28
N LEU A 580 -8.34 -13.98 -40.94
CA LEU A 580 -8.39 -15.27 -40.27
C LEU A 580 -9.79 -15.92 -40.29
N GLU A 581 -10.81 -15.27 -40.84
CA GLU A 581 -12.13 -15.86 -41.07
C GLU A 581 -12.11 -16.90 -42.21
N VAL A 582 -11.15 -16.80 -43.14
CA VAL A 582 -10.99 -17.75 -44.25
C VAL A 582 -10.69 -19.15 -43.70
N MET A 583 -11.41 -20.17 -44.17
CA MET A 583 -11.23 -21.56 -43.71
C MET A 583 -10.24 -22.32 -44.58
N GLU A 584 -8.94 -22.00 -44.47
CA GLU A 584 -7.88 -22.66 -45.24
C GLU A 584 -7.71 -24.15 -44.86
N GLN A 585 -7.05 -24.94 -45.73
CA GLN A 585 -6.81 -26.37 -45.50
C GLN A 585 -5.39 -26.62 -44.97
N GLY A 586 -5.22 -27.68 -44.16
CA GLY A 586 -3.90 -28.11 -43.67
C GLY A 586 -3.31 -27.22 -42.57
N ARG A 587 -1.98 -27.15 -42.47
CA ARG A 587 -1.25 -26.32 -41.50
C ARG A 587 -1.20 -24.84 -41.95
N SER A 588 -1.42 -23.90 -41.02
CA SER A 588 -1.30 -22.45 -41.27
C SER A 588 -0.47 -21.75 -40.19
N ASP A 589 0.83 -21.56 -40.44
CA ASP A 589 1.73 -20.87 -39.49
C ASP A 589 1.33 -19.41 -39.23
N HIS A 590 0.77 -18.76 -40.25
CA HIS A 590 0.20 -17.42 -40.13
C HIS A 590 -0.95 -17.40 -39.11
N ARG A 591 -1.95 -18.29 -39.25
CA ARG A 591 -3.07 -18.39 -38.29
C ARG A 591 -2.58 -18.65 -36.87
N LEU A 592 -1.66 -19.60 -36.70
CA LEU A 592 -1.12 -19.96 -35.39
C LEU A 592 -0.46 -18.77 -34.71
N THR A 593 0.42 -18.07 -35.43
CA THR A 593 1.22 -16.96 -34.91
C THR A 593 0.37 -15.71 -34.66
N THR A 594 -0.46 -15.33 -35.64
CA THR A 594 -1.33 -14.14 -35.56
C THR A 594 -2.36 -14.32 -34.44
N THR A 595 -3.03 -15.47 -34.38
CA THR A 595 -4.02 -15.73 -33.30
C THR A 595 -3.36 -15.67 -31.94
N PHE A 596 -2.18 -16.28 -31.76
CA PHE A 596 -1.49 -16.24 -30.46
C PHE A 596 -1.14 -14.80 -30.04
N ASN A 597 -0.51 -14.03 -30.95
CA ASN A 597 -0.05 -12.68 -30.66
C ASN A 597 -1.21 -11.74 -30.30
N HIS A 598 -2.35 -11.86 -31.00
CA HIS A 598 -3.55 -11.05 -30.75
C HIS A 598 -4.41 -11.56 -29.60
N SER A 599 -4.04 -12.70 -28.99
CA SER A 599 -4.70 -13.25 -27.80
C SER A 599 -3.89 -13.07 -26.53
N LYS A 600 -2.70 -12.44 -26.57
CA LYS A 600 -1.78 -12.38 -25.42
C LYS A 600 -2.44 -11.89 -24.13
N THR A 601 -3.25 -10.84 -24.18
CA THR A 601 -3.93 -10.29 -22.99
C THR A 601 -4.93 -11.28 -22.39
N SER A 602 -5.76 -11.93 -23.21
CA SER A 602 -6.76 -12.89 -22.74
C SER A 602 -6.11 -14.19 -22.25
N LEU A 603 -5.09 -14.69 -22.95
CA LEU A 603 -4.32 -15.85 -22.54
C LEU A 603 -3.57 -15.60 -21.23
N ARG A 604 -2.99 -14.39 -21.05
CA ARG A 604 -2.36 -13.99 -19.77
C ARG A 604 -3.36 -13.96 -18.64
N LEU A 605 -4.50 -13.29 -18.81
CA LEU A 605 -5.53 -13.24 -17.76
C LEU A 605 -5.95 -14.65 -17.33
N MET A 606 -6.12 -15.56 -18.29
CA MET A 606 -6.45 -16.95 -18.02
C MET A 606 -5.35 -17.67 -17.23
N MET A 607 -4.08 -17.50 -17.60
CA MET A 607 -2.96 -18.07 -16.87
C MET A 607 -2.84 -17.51 -15.44
N PHE A 608 -3.16 -16.22 -15.23
CA PHE A 608 -3.25 -15.63 -13.89
C PHE A 608 -4.36 -16.29 -13.08
N GLN A 609 -5.58 -16.36 -13.62
CA GLN A 609 -6.73 -16.97 -12.94
C GLN A 609 -6.48 -18.43 -12.58
N ILE A 610 -5.91 -19.22 -13.49
CA ILE A 610 -5.56 -20.63 -13.24
C ILE A 610 -4.42 -20.74 -12.22
N THR A 611 -3.47 -19.81 -12.21
CA THR A 611 -2.42 -19.78 -11.18
C THR A 611 -3.01 -19.54 -9.78
N TYR A 612 -3.96 -18.61 -9.64
CA TYR A 612 -4.70 -18.43 -8.39
C TYR A 612 -5.44 -19.70 -7.99
N LEU A 613 -6.17 -20.33 -8.92
CA LEU A 613 -6.84 -21.60 -8.68
C LEU A 613 -5.87 -22.65 -8.15
N THR A 614 -4.77 -22.90 -8.85
CA THR A 614 -3.80 -23.93 -8.49
C THR A 614 -3.20 -23.66 -7.11
N ILE A 615 -2.67 -22.46 -6.87
CA ILE A 615 -2.00 -22.13 -5.62
C ILE A 615 -2.97 -22.23 -4.43
N PHE A 616 -4.18 -21.70 -4.55
CA PHE A 616 -5.13 -21.69 -3.43
C PHE A 616 -5.70 -23.09 -3.14
N VAL A 617 -6.00 -23.88 -4.17
CA VAL A 617 -6.44 -25.27 -3.98
C VAL A 617 -5.33 -26.10 -3.35
N GLU A 618 -4.11 -26.04 -3.87
CA GLU A 618 -2.96 -26.79 -3.32
C GLU A 618 -2.65 -26.40 -1.87
N THR A 619 -2.85 -25.13 -1.50
CA THR A 619 -2.50 -24.65 -0.16
C THR A 619 -3.57 -24.98 0.89
N TYR A 620 -4.86 -24.87 0.53
CA TYR A 620 -5.95 -24.88 1.51
C TYR A 620 -6.87 -26.11 1.42
N SER A 621 -6.85 -26.90 0.34
CA SER A 621 -7.76 -28.05 0.21
C SER A 621 -7.55 -29.14 1.26
N SER A 622 -6.34 -29.26 1.82
CA SER A 622 -6.04 -30.20 2.90
C SER A 622 -6.61 -29.76 4.26
N ASP A 623 -6.64 -28.45 4.50
CA ASP A 623 -7.13 -27.85 5.73
C ASP A 623 -7.57 -26.40 5.49
N LEU A 624 -8.89 -26.21 5.41
CA LEU A 624 -9.50 -24.89 5.26
C LEU A 624 -9.46 -24.08 6.57
N GLY A 625 -9.28 -24.74 7.72
CA GLY A 625 -9.21 -24.10 9.04
C GLY A 625 -8.03 -23.15 9.17
N ARG A 626 -6.96 -23.36 8.39
CA ARG A 626 -5.80 -22.46 8.31
C ARG A 626 -6.18 -21.01 7.98
N LEU A 627 -7.25 -20.80 7.20
CA LEU A 627 -7.75 -19.45 6.90
C LEU A 627 -8.44 -18.82 8.11
N ASP A 628 -9.22 -19.59 8.87
CA ASP A 628 -9.84 -19.12 10.12
C ASP A 628 -8.76 -18.77 11.16
N ASP A 629 -7.73 -19.61 11.29
CA ASP A 629 -6.64 -19.44 12.25
C ASP A 629 -5.76 -18.22 11.92
N ASN A 630 -5.56 -17.95 10.63
CA ASN A 630 -4.76 -16.81 10.14
C ASN A 630 -5.60 -15.56 9.81
N TYR A 631 -6.78 -15.42 10.41
CA TYR A 631 -7.66 -14.27 10.26
C TYR A 631 -8.09 -13.92 8.82
N GLY A 632 -8.11 -14.90 7.91
CA GLY A 632 -8.37 -14.74 6.47
C GLY A 632 -7.15 -14.27 5.65
N PHE A 633 -6.00 -14.07 6.28
CA PHE A 633 -4.75 -13.73 5.60
C PHE A 633 -4.13 -14.93 4.92
N ALA A 634 -3.41 -14.65 3.84
CA ALA A 634 -2.65 -15.65 3.11
C ALA A 634 -1.41 -16.12 3.89
N GLU A 635 -1.01 -17.37 3.68
CA GLU A 635 0.29 -17.89 4.12
C GLU A 635 1.45 -17.06 3.53
N LYS A 636 2.52 -16.88 4.31
CA LYS A 636 3.62 -15.95 4.01
C LYS A 636 4.32 -16.24 2.67
N GLU A 637 4.30 -17.48 2.20
CA GLU A 637 4.96 -17.90 0.96
C GLU A 637 4.13 -17.63 -0.30
N ILE A 638 2.82 -17.39 -0.18
CA ILE A 638 1.91 -17.24 -1.33
C ILE A 638 2.28 -16.03 -2.21
N PRO A 639 2.52 -14.82 -1.67
CA PRO A 639 2.90 -13.67 -2.50
C PRO A 639 4.18 -13.92 -3.32
N GLU A 640 5.19 -14.55 -2.73
CA GLU A 640 6.44 -14.87 -3.44
C GLU A 640 6.24 -15.92 -4.53
N LYS A 641 5.45 -16.97 -4.25
CA LYS A 641 5.03 -17.97 -5.25
C LYS A 641 4.28 -17.29 -6.41
N MET A 642 3.41 -16.33 -6.11
CA MET A 642 2.67 -15.57 -7.11
C MET A 642 3.61 -14.74 -7.98
N VAL A 643 4.56 -14.00 -7.40
CA VAL A 643 5.57 -13.23 -8.16
C VAL A 643 6.38 -14.14 -9.09
N LYS A 644 6.80 -15.32 -8.62
CA LYS A 644 7.50 -16.31 -9.45
C LYS A 644 6.62 -16.77 -10.62
N ALA A 645 5.38 -17.14 -10.33
CA ALA A 645 4.43 -17.61 -11.33
C ALA A 645 4.13 -16.53 -12.38
N ILE A 646 3.96 -15.27 -11.98
CA ILE A 646 3.76 -14.12 -12.86
C ILE A 646 4.94 -13.99 -13.83
N LYS A 647 6.18 -14.00 -13.33
CA LYS A 647 7.36 -13.92 -14.21
C LYS A 647 7.38 -15.03 -15.25
N ASP A 648 6.94 -16.23 -14.90
CA ASP A 648 6.85 -17.33 -15.84
C ASP A 648 5.71 -17.16 -16.86
N ILE A 649 4.57 -16.58 -16.45
CA ILE A 649 3.47 -16.22 -17.36
C ILE A 649 3.95 -15.25 -18.45
N TYR A 650 4.77 -14.25 -18.10
CA TYR A 650 5.26 -13.26 -19.07
C TYR A 650 6.30 -13.83 -20.05
N LYS A 651 6.90 -14.99 -19.77
CA LYS A 651 7.79 -15.70 -20.69
C LYS A 651 7.05 -16.54 -21.74
N VAL A 652 5.75 -16.78 -21.56
CA VAL A 652 4.96 -17.62 -22.47
C VAL A 652 4.83 -16.94 -23.83
N GLY A 653 5.44 -17.53 -24.85
CA GLY A 653 5.54 -16.97 -26.20
C GLY A 653 4.87 -17.80 -27.30
N ASP A 654 4.34 -18.98 -26.97
CA ASP A 654 3.76 -19.93 -27.93
C ASP A 654 2.64 -20.78 -27.33
N TRP A 655 1.90 -21.48 -28.20
CA TRP A 655 0.78 -22.34 -27.83
C TRP A 655 1.17 -23.54 -26.97
N PRO A 656 2.22 -24.33 -27.27
CA PRO A 656 2.64 -25.44 -26.42
C PRO A 656 2.92 -25.02 -24.97
N THR A 657 3.69 -23.95 -24.79
CA THR A 657 4.04 -23.42 -23.45
C THR A 657 2.80 -22.88 -22.75
N PHE A 658 1.87 -22.25 -23.49
CA PHE A 658 0.57 -21.85 -22.95
C PHE A 658 -0.23 -23.05 -22.43
N PHE A 659 -0.38 -24.11 -23.24
CA PHE A 659 -1.13 -25.31 -22.84
C PHE A 659 -0.52 -26.00 -21.63
N GLU A 660 0.81 -26.04 -21.53
CA GLU A 660 1.49 -26.52 -20.33
C GLU A 660 1.15 -25.66 -19.11
N LYS A 661 1.19 -24.33 -19.24
CA LYS A 661 0.92 -23.41 -18.14
C LYS A 661 -0.50 -23.50 -17.61
N VAL A 662 -1.48 -23.77 -18.47
CA VAL A 662 -2.89 -23.99 -18.07
C VAL A 662 -3.20 -25.46 -17.73
N GLN A 663 -2.18 -26.31 -17.68
CA GLN A 663 -2.25 -27.74 -17.36
C GLN A 663 -3.16 -28.54 -18.31
N TYR A 664 -3.22 -28.15 -19.59
CA TYR A 664 -4.03 -28.84 -20.59
C TYR A 664 -3.27 -29.99 -21.25
N VAL A 665 -3.45 -31.20 -20.70
CA VAL A 665 -2.72 -32.40 -21.11
C VAL A 665 -2.89 -32.73 -22.59
N ARG A 666 -4.11 -32.59 -23.13
CA ARG A 666 -4.37 -32.86 -24.57
C ARG A 666 -3.63 -31.90 -25.49
N GLY A 667 -3.29 -30.69 -25.02
CA GLY A 667 -2.52 -29.70 -25.78
C GLY A 667 -1.14 -30.21 -26.21
N LYS A 668 -0.53 -31.15 -25.46
CA LYS A 668 0.75 -31.78 -25.84
C LYS A 668 0.67 -32.61 -27.13
N SER A 669 -0.54 -33.04 -27.50
CA SER A 669 -0.79 -33.85 -28.71
C SER A 669 -1.16 -33.04 -29.95
N PHE A 670 -1.22 -31.70 -29.81
CA PHE A 670 -1.57 -30.81 -30.91
C PHE A 670 -0.33 -30.51 -31.74
N ASP A 671 -0.22 -31.19 -32.88
CA ASP A 671 0.64 -30.75 -33.97
C ASP A 671 0.10 -29.44 -34.60
N PRO A 672 0.91 -28.70 -35.37
CA PRO A 672 0.50 -27.44 -35.98
C PRO A 672 -0.74 -27.54 -36.87
N GLU A 673 -0.99 -28.70 -37.48
CA GLU A 673 -2.15 -28.91 -38.35
C GLU A 673 -3.43 -29.05 -37.53
N LYS A 674 -3.44 -29.88 -36.48
CA LYS A 674 -4.55 -30.01 -35.54
C LYS A 674 -4.87 -28.69 -34.85
N LEU A 675 -3.85 -27.94 -34.46
CA LEU A 675 -4.06 -26.64 -33.83
C LEU A 675 -4.64 -25.61 -34.82
N SER A 676 -4.19 -25.63 -36.08
CA SER A 676 -4.79 -24.80 -37.14
C SER A 676 -6.28 -25.15 -37.31
N GLN A 677 -6.61 -26.45 -37.30
CA GLN A 677 -8.00 -26.91 -37.38
C GLN A 677 -8.83 -26.49 -36.17
N LEU A 678 -8.30 -26.61 -34.95
CA LEU A 678 -8.98 -26.18 -33.73
C LEU A 678 -9.32 -24.68 -33.77
N LEU A 679 -8.40 -23.85 -34.27
CA LEU A 679 -8.64 -22.41 -34.40
C LEU A 679 -9.70 -22.08 -35.47
N ARG A 680 -9.79 -22.85 -36.56
CA ARG A 680 -10.87 -22.73 -37.55
C ARG A 680 -12.21 -23.14 -36.96
N ASP A 681 -12.23 -24.26 -36.25
CA ASP A 681 -13.43 -24.74 -35.56
C ASP A 681 -13.91 -23.70 -34.55
N ALA A 682 -12.99 -23.06 -33.82
CA ALA A 682 -13.32 -21.99 -32.90
C ALA A 682 -13.94 -20.78 -33.60
N VAL A 683 -13.43 -20.35 -34.76
CA VAL A 683 -14.06 -19.29 -35.58
C VAL A 683 -15.46 -19.71 -36.01
N ARG A 684 -15.63 -20.90 -36.59
CA ARG A 684 -16.94 -21.41 -37.03
C ARG A 684 -17.96 -21.43 -35.89
N VAL A 685 -17.60 -22.01 -34.74
CA VAL A 685 -18.48 -22.09 -33.57
C VAL A 685 -18.75 -20.70 -32.97
N SER A 686 -17.78 -19.77 -33.04
CA SER A 686 -17.95 -18.39 -32.60
C SER A 686 -19.01 -17.66 -33.43
N ALA A 687 -19.09 -17.94 -34.74
CA ALA A 687 -20.13 -17.42 -35.63
C ALA A 687 -21.49 -18.07 -35.33
N GLU A 688 -21.54 -19.41 -35.21
CA GLU A 688 -22.77 -20.17 -34.87
C GLU A 688 -23.41 -19.68 -33.55
N ARG A 689 -22.59 -19.26 -32.58
CA ARG A 689 -23.02 -18.75 -31.28
C ARG A 689 -23.22 -17.23 -31.23
N GLY A 690 -23.01 -16.53 -32.33
CA GLY A 690 -23.19 -15.08 -32.43
C GLY A 690 -22.20 -14.26 -31.59
N TYR A 691 -21.01 -14.79 -31.32
CA TYR A 691 -19.97 -14.05 -30.58
C TYR A 691 -19.27 -13.00 -31.45
N HIS A 692 -19.22 -13.22 -32.76
CA HIS A 692 -18.83 -12.24 -33.77
C HIS A 692 -19.79 -12.29 -34.97
N MET A 693 -19.78 -11.26 -35.80
CA MET A 693 -20.53 -11.24 -37.06
C MET A 693 -19.60 -11.59 -38.22
N PRO A 694 -19.92 -12.61 -39.04
CA PRO A 694 -19.14 -12.97 -40.22
C PRO A 694 -19.01 -11.82 -41.23
N ALA A 695 -17.86 -11.67 -41.88
CA ALA A 695 -17.63 -10.63 -42.88
C ALA A 695 -18.57 -10.72 -44.10
N ASN A 696 -19.07 -11.93 -44.41
CA ASN A 696 -19.97 -12.19 -45.54
C ASN A 696 -21.44 -11.78 -45.29
N LEU A 697 -21.76 -11.18 -44.14
CA LEU A 697 -23.11 -10.70 -43.78
C LEU A 697 -23.22 -9.16 -43.73
N ASN A 698 -22.19 -8.43 -44.18
CA ASN A 698 -22.20 -6.96 -44.35
C ASN A 698 -22.43 -6.54 -45.80
#